data_AF-A0A660WCB6-F1
#
_entry.id   AF-A0A660WCB6-F1
#
_cell.length_a   1.000
_cell.length_b   1.000
_cell.length_c   1.000
_cell.angle_alpha   90.00
_cell.angle_beta   90.00
_cell.angle_gamma   90.00
#
_symmetry.space_group_name_H-M   'P 1'
#
loop_
_entity.id
_entity.type
_entity.pdbx_description
1 polymer ?
#
loop_
_entity_poly.entity_id
_entity_poly.type
_entity_poly.pdbx_seq_one_letter_code
_entity_poly.pdbx_strand_id
1 'polypeptide(L)'
;MNGKRILAALILALVFPAGRLAAVQAAPGKPDTTGPADIRRALRIEREHRKFETLVSEYKSLRPYTADRYRPARLFERRMAALKSLQRKARERTDVKLLDDHDWVTYYLLRANLKSRIERLQETRAQTERLATLAPSSPIIYEMRARLFDRSDADSVIAVARLDDIPAEIESARKKVGKAGPADRRLCVRWLERDMKVLDDWYKSHSAVVPGFAGEYGNSCRAAMKAIKACRGLLKDKKIKRPQLRRGGPVGRRKFVDMLRRRHMEFRDPVELLKIGRENFKSIKAEMKKLAREIDKDKTLQEVMDEMKENHPAPGRVAPAYRQLLERAREFLVEKDVVTIPEESRDNVRVERYHDKYNRTPYAFYEGRGNGEMKYFRSSAPSTDGAPEETAEKLRGHNYYSMFTVTVHETFPGHHLQFSHAAANHRAPRVDFYTPFFSEGWAVYCEQLMHELGFHARAEQPEGWALDPRKIRLCQLRWRLHRAARVIIDISYQTGKMSYEDAVKLMVEGVGLEEGNARAEVNRFIHSPTQPMSYLIGYLDLMKLREDYKKMKGDGFNLKEFHDELLSYGSVPIILLRGVMLGERDKVDTVLAGSGSSAGIYTPAGRDWPPSAISLRRSSERSHLNLPQDNSAASSGISSALINYRGGSTVPRARAVSLCLRGICPSGFAFLALDLHAISSSAVCPARHVSGAGFYSVTMSHRHFSS
;
A
#
# COMPACT_ATOMS: atom_id res chain seq x y z
N MET A 1 -15.28 -45.19 21.39
CA MET A 1 -15.26 -44.61 20.02
C MET A 1 -14.87 -45.68 19.01
N ASN A 2 -15.55 -45.75 17.86
CA ASN A 2 -15.29 -46.79 16.85
C ASN A 2 -13.90 -46.67 16.22
N GLY A 3 -13.13 -47.77 16.13
CA GLY A 3 -11.76 -47.79 15.61
C GLY A 3 -11.61 -47.25 14.17
N LYS A 4 -12.65 -47.38 13.34
CA LYS A 4 -12.71 -46.77 12.00
C LYS A 4 -12.62 -45.23 12.03
N ARG A 5 -13.13 -44.57 13.07
CA ARG A 5 -13.03 -43.12 13.26
C ARG A 5 -11.62 -42.69 13.66
N ILE A 6 -10.96 -43.48 14.51
CA ILE A 6 -9.57 -43.23 14.93
C ILE A 6 -8.63 -43.39 13.73
N LEU A 7 -8.80 -44.45 12.92
CA LEU A 7 -8.02 -44.64 11.70
C LEU A 7 -8.26 -43.53 10.66
N ALA A 8 -9.52 -43.09 10.48
CA ALA A 8 -9.83 -41.95 9.63
C ALA A 8 -9.17 -40.65 10.10
N ALA A 9 -9.22 -40.36 11.40
CA ALA A 9 -8.58 -39.19 11.99
C ALA A 9 -7.05 -39.24 11.87
N LEU A 10 -6.43 -40.41 12.07
CA LEU A 10 -4.99 -40.61 11.88
C LEU A 10 -4.56 -40.42 10.42
N ILE A 11 -5.30 -40.96 9.45
CA ILE A 11 -5.03 -40.76 8.01
C ILE A 11 -5.15 -39.28 7.64
N LEU A 12 -6.16 -38.57 8.16
CA LEU A 12 -6.29 -37.13 7.97
C LEU A 12 -5.12 -36.37 8.61
N ALA A 13 -4.74 -36.68 9.85
CA ALA A 13 -3.60 -36.05 10.53
C ALA A 13 -2.24 -36.32 9.87
N LEU A 14 -2.07 -37.46 9.18
CA LEU A 14 -0.84 -37.80 8.45
C LEU A 14 -0.74 -37.15 7.06
N VAL A 15 -1.88 -36.83 6.42
CA VAL A 15 -1.91 -36.26 5.06
C VAL A 15 -1.99 -34.73 5.06
N PHE A 16 -2.57 -34.13 6.10
CA PHE A 16 -2.79 -32.70 6.21
C PHE A 16 -1.89 -32.04 7.27
N PRO A 17 -1.22 -30.91 6.95
CA PRO A 17 -0.65 -30.05 7.96
C PRO A 17 -1.73 -29.56 8.95
N ALA A 18 -1.37 -29.37 10.21
CA ALA A 18 -2.29 -29.16 11.34
C ALA A 18 -3.38 -28.07 11.09
N GLY A 19 -3.09 -27.02 10.32
CA GLY A 19 -4.02 -25.94 10.00
C GLY A 19 -5.05 -26.22 8.88
N ARG A 20 -5.11 -27.44 8.32
CA ARG A 20 -6.08 -27.78 7.23
C ARG A 20 -7.22 -28.72 7.61
N LEU A 21 -7.16 -29.46 8.72
CA LEU A 21 -8.32 -30.27 9.17
C LEU A 21 -9.56 -29.39 9.40
N ALA A 22 -9.37 -28.17 9.92
CA ALA A 22 -10.44 -27.22 10.18
C ALA A 22 -11.28 -26.89 8.93
N ALA A 23 -10.66 -26.81 7.74
CA ALA A 23 -11.37 -26.54 6.48
C ALA A 23 -12.25 -27.72 6.00
N VAL A 24 -12.02 -28.93 6.52
CA VAL A 24 -12.88 -30.11 6.33
C VAL A 24 -14.00 -30.16 7.36
N GLN A 25 -13.84 -29.49 8.51
CA GLN A 25 -14.76 -29.51 9.65
C GLN A 25 -15.71 -28.30 9.71
N ALA A 26 -15.31 -27.14 9.18
CA ALA A 26 -16.05 -25.89 9.28
C ALA A 26 -17.08 -25.69 8.14
N ALA A 27 -18.19 -26.44 8.19
CA ALA A 27 -19.42 -26.09 7.47
C ALA A 27 -20.60 -26.14 8.45
N PRO A 28 -21.31 -25.03 8.72
CA PRO A 28 -22.40 -25.04 9.68
C PRO A 28 -23.54 -25.94 9.19
N GLY A 29 -23.92 -26.91 10.03
CA GLY A 29 -25.10 -27.76 9.80
C GLY A 29 -24.88 -29.10 9.09
N LYS A 30 -23.68 -29.72 9.12
CA LYS A 30 -23.51 -31.13 8.70
C LYS A 30 -22.82 -32.01 9.76
N PRO A 31 -23.28 -33.27 9.94
CA PRO A 31 -22.82 -34.13 11.04
C PRO A 31 -21.49 -34.83 10.76
N ASP A 32 -20.67 -34.91 11.82
CA ASP A 32 -19.75 -36.02 12.14
C ASP A 32 -18.85 -36.54 10.98
N THR A 33 -17.85 -35.74 10.61
CA THR A 33 -16.92 -35.95 9.47
C THR A 33 -16.02 -37.17 9.61
N THR A 34 -16.55 -38.38 9.36
CA THR A 34 -15.80 -39.65 9.49
C THR A 34 -16.06 -40.67 8.35
N GLY A 35 -16.74 -40.28 7.27
CA GLY A 35 -17.09 -41.16 6.15
C GLY A 35 -15.98 -41.36 5.10
N PRO A 36 -15.86 -42.55 4.46
CA PRO A 36 -14.91 -42.78 3.36
C PRO A 36 -15.09 -41.86 2.14
N ALA A 37 -16.29 -41.31 1.93
CA ALA A 37 -16.56 -40.34 0.87
C ALA A 37 -15.89 -38.98 1.16
N ASP A 38 -15.95 -38.52 2.40
CA ASP A 38 -15.37 -37.24 2.83
C ASP A 38 -13.84 -37.28 2.83
N ILE A 39 -13.26 -38.40 3.27
CA ILE A 39 -11.81 -38.65 3.15
C ILE A 39 -11.38 -38.59 1.67
N ARG A 40 -12.13 -39.25 0.76
CA ARG A 40 -11.84 -39.17 -0.68
C ARG A 40 -11.98 -37.76 -1.25
N ARG A 41 -12.90 -36.93 -0.73
CA ARG A 41 -13.03 -35.52 -1.12
C ARG A 41 -11.86 -34.69 -0.61
N ALA A 42 -11.49 -34.84 0.66
CA ALA A 42 -10.36 -34.16 1.27
C ALA A 42 -9.04 -34.50 0.54
N LEU A 43 -8.80 -35.77 0.23
CA LEU A 43 -7.63 -36.22 -0.55
C LEU A 43 -7.58 -35.62 -1.97
N ARG A 44 -8.72 -35.32 -2.60
CA ARG A 44 -8.75 -34.60 -3.88
C ARG A 44 -8.37 -33.13 -3.70
N ILE A 45 -8.93 -32.44 -2.70
CA ILE A 45 -8.62 -31.03 -2.38
C ILE A 45 -7.11 -30.86 -2.12
N GLU A 46 -6.51 -31.68 -1.26
CA GLU A 46 -5.07 -31.61 -0.96
C GLU A 46 -4.20 -31.96 -2.18
N ARG A 47 -4.66 -32.86 -3.06
CA ARG A 47 -3.97 -33.15 -4.33
C ARG A 47 -4.01 -31.95 -5.28
N GLU A 48 -5.15 -31.28 -5.42
CA GLU A 48 -5.26 -30.07 -6.24
C GLU A 48 -4.46 -28.90 -5.64
N HIS A 49 -4.45 -28.74 -4.31
CA HIS A 49 -3.59 -27.78 -3.63
C HIS A 49 -2.10 -27.99 -3.98
N ARG A 50 -1.57 -29.22 -3.85
CA ARG A 50 -0.15 -29.50 -4.17
C ARG A 50 0.21 -29.23 -5.63
N LYS A 51 -0.71 -29.53 -6.56
CA LYS A 51 -0.55 -29.13 -7.97
C LYS A 51 -0.50 -27.61 -8.12
N PHE A 52 -1.39 -26.91 -7.41
CA PHE A 52 -1.47 -25.45 -7.46
C PHE A 52 -0.23 -24.77 -6.86
N GLU A 53 0.33 -25.28 -5.76
CA GLU A 53 1.62 -24.80 -5.21
C GLU A 53 2.76 -24.94 -6.20
N THR A 54 2.80 -26.03 -6.97
CA THR A 54 3.80 -26.21 -8.02
C THR A 54 3.71 -25.11 -9.07
N LEU A 55 2.49 -24.70 -9.46
CA LEU A 55 2.26 -23.58 -10.39
C LEU A 55 2.64 -22.22 -9.80
N VAL A 56 2.34 -21.99 -8.51
CA VAL A 56 2.71 -20.76 -7.79
C VAL A 56 4.23 -20.66 -7.63
N SER A 57 4.91 -21.76 -7.32
CA SER A 57 6.38 -21.84 -7.24
C SER A 57 7.03 -21.58 -8.60
N GLU A 58 6.54 -22.22 -9.67
CA GLU A 58 6.98 -21.96 -11.04
C GLU A 58 6.77 -20.48 -11.42
N TYR A 59 5.65 -19.86 -11.02
CA TYR A 59 5.41 -18.42 -11.20
C TYR A 59 6.40 -17.53 -10.43
N LYS A 60 6.70 -17.85 -9.16
CA LYS A 60 7.68 -17.11 -8.33
C LYS A 60 9.10 -17.19 -8.92
N SER A 61 9.48 -18.34 -9.48
CA SER A 61 10.77 -18.49 -10.18
C SER A 61 10.94 -17.49 -11.35
N LEU A 62 9.82 -17.03 -11.93
CA LEU A 62 9.84 -16.02 -12.98
C LEU A 62 10.08 -14.61 -12.39
N ARG A 63 11.35 -14.23 -12.20
CA ARG A 63 11.82 -12.90 -11.72
C ARG A 63 10.98 -11.67 -12.17
N PRO A 64 10.89 -10.58 -11.38
CA PRO A 64 10.09 -9.40 -11.73
C PRO A 64 10.47 -8.69 -13.04
N TYR A 65 9.46 -8.02 -13.63
CA TYR A 65 9.50 -7.31 -14.92
C TYR A 65 10.54 -6.17 -15.03
N THR A 66 11.08 -5.68 -13.92
CA THR A 66 12.08 -4.59 -13.91
C THR A 66 13.38 -4.93 -14.66
N ALA A 67 13.72 -6.23 -14.76
CA ALA A 67 14.88 -6.73 -15.51
C ALA A 67 14.61 -7.01 -17.01
N ASP A 68 13.38 -6.83 -17.50
CA ASP A 68 12.93 -7.47 -18.75
C ASP A 68 12.68 -6.51 -19.93
N ARG A 69 12.92 -5.19 -19.82
CA ARG A 69 12.47 -4.22 -20.84
C ARG A 69 13.15 -4.35 -22.21
N TYR A 70 14.42 -4.76 -22.28
CA TYR A 70 15.15 -4.99 -23.55
C TYR A 70 16.15 -6.14 -23.39
N ARG A 71 15.70 -7.35 -23.02
CA ARG A 71 16.56 -8.53 -23.18
C ARG A 71 16.76 -8.84 -24.67
N PRO A 72 17.90 -9.45 -25.08
CA PRO A 72 18.07 -10.07 -26.40
C PRO A 72 16.84 -10.91 -26.81
N ALA A 73 16.47 -10.89 -28.09
CA ALA A 73 15.22 -11.46 -28.59
C ALA A 73 14.97 -12.92 -28.14
N ARG A 74 16.02 -13.75 -28.09
CA ARG A 74 15.95 -15.14 -27.59
C ARG A 74 15.47 -15.25 -26.14
N LEU A 75 15.87 -14.30 -25.28
CA LEU A 75 15.45 -14.25 -23.88
C LEU A 75 14.03 -13.69 -23.73
N PHE A 76 13.61 -12.77 -24.62
CA PHE A 76 12.20 -12.39 -24.71
C PHE A 76 11.32 -13.60 -25.06
N GLU A 77 11.65 -14.35 -26.11
CA GLU A 77 10.80 -15.47 -26.56
C GLU A 77 10.72 -16.58 -25.53
N ARG A 78 11.86 -16.98 -24.94
CA ARG A 78 11.89 -17.93 -23.81
C ARG A 78 10.97 -17.46 -22.66
N ARG A 79 10.99 -16.16 -22.35
CA ARG A 79 10.16 -15.58 -21.28
C ARG A 79 8.68 -15.54 -21.63
N MET A 80 8.34 -15.16 -22.86
CA MET A 80 6.99 -15.12 -23.38
C MET A 80 6.38 -16.54 -23.41
N ALA A 81 7.16 -17.52 -23.89
CA ALA A 81 6.78 -18.92 -23.90
C ALA A 81 6.55 -19.47 -22.47
N ALA A 82 7.44 -19.16 -21.51
CA ALA A 82 7.26 -19.55 -20.11
C ALA A 82 5.98 -18.98 -19.49
N LEU A 83 5.71 -17.67 -19.67
CA LEU A 83 4.50 -17.02 -19.16
C LEU A 83 3.22 -17.58 -19.80
N LYS A 84 3.22 -17.79 -21.13
CA LYS A 84 2.08 -18.41 -21.85
C LYS A 84 1.88 -19.87 -21.43
N SER A 85 2.96 -20.63 -21.23
CA SER A 85 2.94 -22.02 -20.74
C SER A 85 2.30 -22.09 -19.35
N LEU A 86 2.72 -21.22 -18.42
CA LEU A 86 2.09 -21.10 -17.10
C LEU A 86 0.61 -20.70 -17.18
N GLN A 87 0.27 -19.71 -18.02
CA GLN A 87 -1.13 -19.28 -18.18
C GLN A 87 -2.01 -20.42 -18.72
N ARG A 88 -1.47 -21.24 -19.63
CA ARG A 88 -2.14 -22.43 -20.15
C ARG A 88 -2.26 -23.52 -19.08
N LYS A 89 -1.15 -23.91 -18.43
CA LYS A 89 -1.12 -24.88 -17.32
C LYS A 89 -2.15 -24.53 -16.24
N ALA A 90 -2.22 -23.26 -15.82
CA ALA A 90 -3.17 -22.82 -14.80
C ALA A 90 -4.63 -22.97 -15.22
N ARG A 91 -4.96 -22.87 -16.52
CA ARG A 91 -6.33 -23.10 -17.02
C ARG A 91 -6.67 -24.58 -17.20
N GLU A 92 -5.70 -25.38 -17.64
CA GLU A 92 -5.91 -26.78 -18.04
C GLU A 92 -5.72 -27.78 -16.90
N ARG A 93 -4.95 -27.44 -15.86
CA ARG A 93 -4.46 -28.39 -14.83
C ARG A 93 -4.92 -28.08 -13.41
N THR A 94 -5.78 -27.08 -13.24
CA THR A 94 -6.31 -26.65 -11.94
C THR A 94 -7.82 -26.78 -11.93
N ASP A 95 -8.35 -27.71 -11.12
CA ASP A 95 -9.79 -27.73 -10.82
C ASP A 95 -10.11 -26.66 -9.78
N VAL A 96 -10.60 -25.51 -10.25
CA VAL A 96 -10.93 -24.34 -9.43
C VAL A 96 -11.99 -24.65 -8.36
N LYS A 97 -12.86 -25.65 -8.60
CA LYS A 97 -13.92 -26.05 -7.67
C LYS A 97 -13.39 -26.88 -6.48
N LEU A 98 -12.16 -27.36 -6.56
CA LEU A 98 -11.49 -28.12 -5.51
C LEU A 98 -10.48 -27.28 -4.70
N LEU A 99 -10.33 -25.99 -4.99
CA LEU A 99 -9.45 -25.08 -4.26
C LEU A 99 -10.09 -24.57 -2.95
N ASP A 100 -9.29 -24.42 -1.89
CA ASP A 100 -9.69 -23.67 -0.68
C ASP A 100 -9.80 -22.16 -0.99
N ASP A 101 -10.32 -21.36 -0.05
CA ASP A 101 -10.56 -19.92 -0.29
C ASP A 101 -9.27 -19.15 -0.61
N HIS A 102 -8.18 -19.43 0.10
CA HIS A 102 -6.90 -18.77 -0.12
C HIS A 102 -6.29 -19.15 -1.48
N ASP A 103 -6.42 -20.41 -1.87
CA ASP A 103 -6.00 -20.92 -3.18
C ASP A 103 -6.85 -20.33 -4.31
N TRP A 104 -8.18 -20.27 -4.15
CA TRP A 104 -9.10 -19.71 -5.12
C TRP A 104 -8.84 -18.21 -5.36
N VAL A 105 -8.60 -17.44 -4.29
CA VAL A 105 -8.12 -16.05 -4.38
C VAL A 105 -6.79 -16.00 -5.12
N THR A 106 -5.79 -16.77 -4.68
CA THR A 106 -4.44 -16.80 -5.26
C THR A 106 -4.46 -17.17 -6.75
N TYR A 107 -5.36 -18.07 -7.17
CA TYR A 107 -5.55 -18.49 -8.56
C TYR A 107 -6.02 -17.34 -9.45
N TYR A 108 -6.96 -16.53 -8.98
CA TYR A 108 -7.41 -15.37 -9.76
C TYR A 108 -6.37 -14.24 -9.81
N LEU A 109 -5.64 -14.01 -8.71
CA LEU A 109 -4.48 -13.10 -8.73
C LEU A 109 -3.40 -13.58 -9.71
N LEU A 110 -3.09 -14.88 -9.71
CA LEU A 110 -2.15 -15.51 -10.64
C LEU A 110 -2.59 -15.30 -12.09
N ARG A 111 -3.86 -15.56 -12.41
CA ARG A 111 -4.40 -15.35 -13.76
C ARG A 111 -4.34 -13.88 -14.21
N ALA A 112 -4.69 -12.93 -13.34
CA ALA A 112 -4.60 -11.51 -13.64
C ALA A 112 -3.15 -11.05 -13.84
N ASN A 113 -2.24 -11.47 -12.97
CA ASN A 113 -0.81 -11.16 -13.08
C ASN A 113 -0.16 -11.79 -14.32
N LEU A 114 -0.43 -13.06 -14.63
CA LEU A 114 0.07 -13.70 -15.85
C LEU A 114 -0.43 -12.96 -17.09
N LYS A 115 -1.73 -12.62 -17.15
CA LYS A 115 -2.29 -11.82 -18.26
C LYS A 115 -1.60 -10.46 -18.38
N SER A 116 -1.52 -9.69 -17.28
CA SER A 116 -0.88 -8.37 -17.28
C SER A 116 0.61 -8.43 -17.64
N ARG A 117 1.34 -9.46 -17.20
CA ARG A 117 2.76 -9.68 -17.53
C ARG A 117 2.95 -10.00 -19.00
N ILE A 118 2.14 -10.89 -19.58
CA ILE A 118 2.17 -11.24 -21.01
C ILE A 118 1.89 -9.99 -21.86
N GLU A 119 0.78 -9.31 -21.61
CA GLU A 119 0.34 -8.16 -22.41
C GLU A 119 1.33 -6.99 -22.29
N ARG A 120 1.80 -6.66 -21.08
CA ARG A 120 2.81 -5.60 -20.89
C ARG A 120 4.13 -5.92 -21.57
N LEU A 121 4.54 -7.19 -21.59
CA LEU A 121 5.74 -7.64 -22.27
C LEU A 121 5.57 -7.51 -23.80
N GLN A 122 4.41 -7.88 -24.35
CA GLN A 122 4.06 -7.64 -25.76
C GLN A 122 4.04 -6.15 -26.12
N GLU A 123 3.34 -5.32 -25.34
CA GLU A 123 3.28 -3.86 -25.54
C GLU A 123 4.68 -3.22 -25.51
N THR A 124 5.53 -3.67 -24.59
CA THR A 124 6.91 -3.15 -24.44
C THR A 124 7.77 -3.53 -25.63
N ARG A 125 7.62 -4.75 -26.17
CA ARG A 125 8.32 -5.17 -27.39
C ARG A 125 7.83 -4.40 -28.62
N ALA A 126 6.52 -4.33 -28.85
CA ALA A 126 5.97 -3.58 -29.98
C ALA A 126 6.35 -2.09 -29.93
N GLN A 127 6.38 -1.49 -28.73
CA GLN A 127 6.89 -0.14 -28.52
C GLN A 127 8.39 -0.03 -28.79
N THR A 128 9.18 -1.02 -28.35
CA THR A 128 10.63 -1.12 -28.59
C THR A 128 10.96 -1.19 -30.08
N GLU A 129 10.39 -2.16 -30.80
CA GLU A 129 10.63 -2.39 -32.23
C GLU A 129 10.25 -1.15 -33.05
N ARG A 130 9.08 -0.57 -32.78
CA ARG A 130 8.62 0.65 -33.45
C ARG A 130 9.57 1.84 -33.25
N LEU A 131 10.06 2.05 -32.03
CA LEU A 131 10.82 3.25 -31.65
C LEU A 131 12.34 3.09 -31.77
N ALA A 132 12.86 1.87 -31.87
CA ALA A 132 14.27 1.61 -32.17
C ALA A 132 14.71 2.31 -33.47
N THR A 133 13.81 2.42 -34.46
CA THR A 133 14.06 3.14 -35.72
C THR A 133 14.28 4.66 -35.57
N LEU A 134 13.97 5.22 -34.40
CA LEU A 134 14.10 6.64 -34.05
C LEU A 134 15.12 6.88 -32.92
N ALA A 135 15.39 5.87 -32.09
CA ALA A 135 16.35 5.90 -31.01
C ALA A 135 17.15 4.57 -30.98
N PRO A 136 18.01 4.30 -31.98
CA PRO A 136 18.66 3.01 -32.15
C PRO A 136 19.76 2.74 -31.11
N SER A 137 20.23 3.78 -30.40
CA SER A 137 21.10 3.59 -29.23
C SER A 137 20.39 2.89 -28.06
N SER A 138 19.07 2.98 -27.94
CA SER A 138 18.35 2.50 -26.74
C SER A 138 18.36 0.98 -26.56
N PRO A 139 18.19 0.16 -27.62
CA PRO A 139 18.47 -1.27 -27.55
C PRO A 139 19.93 -1.58 -27.22
N ILE A 140 20.89 -0.89 -27.86
CA ILE A 140 22.33 -1.13 -27.72
C ILE A 140 22.80 -0.85 -26.28
N ILE A 141 22.53 0.35 -25.76
CA ILE A 141 22.92 0.76 -24.40
C ILE A 141 22.27 -0.11 -23.32
N TYR A 142 21.07 -0.65 -23.56
CA TYR A 142 20.45 -1.60 -22.63
C TYR A 142 21.07 -3.00 -22.75
N GLU A 143 21.37 -3.48 -23.95
CA GLU A 143 22.07 -4.76 -24.16
C GLU A 143 23.43 -4.75 -23.46
N MET A 144 24.22 -3.69 -23.62
CA MET A 144 25.46 -3.47 -22.85
C MET A 144 25.18 -3.54 -21.35
N ARG A 145 24.23 -2.73 -20.85
CA ARG A 145 23.88 -2.71 -19.42
C ARG A 145 23.49 -4.10 -18.91
N ALA A 146 22.77 -4.90 -19.69
CA ALA A 146 22.34 -6.24 -19.28
C ALA A 146 23.54 -7.20 -19.11
N ARG A 147 24.54 -7.13 -20.00
CA ARG A 147 25.77 -7.94 -19.91
C ARG A 147 26.69 -7.48 -18.77
N LEU A 148 26.81 -6.17 -18.57
CA LEU A 148 27.62 -5.57 -17.50
C LEU A 148 27.20 -5.96 -16.07
N PHE A 149 25.99 -6.47 -15.87
CA PHE A 149 25.55 -7.00 -14.56
C PHE A 149 25.98 -8.46 -14.30
N ASP A 150 26.49 -9.20 -15.29
CA ASP A 150 26.89 -10.62 -15.16
C ASP A 150 28.41 -10.86 -15.03
N ARG A 151 29.23 -9.80 -15.08
CA ARG A 151 30.70 -9.74 -14.82
C ARG A 151 31.63 -10.66 -15.65
N SER A 152 32.32 -10.05 -16.63
CA SER A 152 33.71 -10.36 -16.99
C SER A 152 34.38 -9.16 -17.66
N ASP A 153 35.72 -9.12 -17.73
CA ASP A 153 36.44 -8.08 -18.49
C ASP A 153 36.19 -8.21 -20.01
N ALA A 154 35.98 -9.43 -20.50
CA ALA A 154 35.63 -9.71 -21.90
C ALA A 154 34.26 -9.11 -22.29
N ASP A 155 33.29 -9.10 -21.38
CA ASP A 155 31.98 -8.46 -21.60
C ASP A 155 32.09 -6.94 -21.74
N SER A 156 33.07 -6.30 -21.08
CA SER A 156 33.35 -4.87 -21.25
C SER A 156 33.88 -4.56 -22.65
N VAL A 157 34.76 -5.40 -23.21
CA VAL A 157 35.27 -5.25 -24.58
C VAL A 157 34.15 -5.41 -25.61
N ILE A 158 33.30 -6.44 -25.46
CA ILE A 158 32.15 -6.66 -26.35
C ILE A 158 31.12 -5.54 -26.24
N ALA A 159 30.92 -4.97 -25.04
CA ALA A 159 30.04 -3.81 -24.86
C ALA A 159 30.58 -2.56 -25.59
N VAL A 160 31.89 -2.40 -25.70
CA VAL A 160 32.52 -1.24 -26.36
C VAL A 160 32.42 -1.33 -27.87
N ALA A 161 32.69 -2.50 -28.48
CA ALA A 161 32.55 -2.67 -29.92
C ALA A 161 31.14 -2.26 -30.42
N ARG A 162 30.13 -2.40 -29.56
CA ARG A 162 28.74 -1.99 -29.80
C ARG A 162 28.49 -0.48 -29.65
N LEU A 163 29.37 0.28 -28.98
CA LEU A 163 29.29 1.75 -28.93
C LEU A 163 29.67 2.39 -30.27
N ASP A 164 30.59 1.79 -31.01
CA ASP A 164 31.04 2.32 -32.31
C ASP A 164 29.97 2.14 -33.42
N ASP A 165 29.03 1.22 -33.24
CA ASP A 165 27.82 1.12 -34.07
C ASP A 165 26.88 2.35 -33.92
N ILE A 166 26.84 2.97 -32.72
CA ILE A 166 25.81 3.96 -32.37
C ILE A 166 25.81 5.20 -33.29
N PRO A 167 26.96 5.81 -33.65
CA PRO A 167 27.00 6.90 -34.61
C PRO A 167 26.37 6.57 -35.99
N ALA A 168 26.71 5.41 -36.56
CA ALA A 168 26.22 5.00 -37.88
C ALA A 168 24.71 4.69 -37.86
N GLU A 169 24.25 3.96 -36.84
CA GLU A 169 22.84 3.66 -36.60
C GLU A 169 22.01 4.94 -36.41
N ILE A 170 22.53 5.91 -35.64
CA ILE A 170 21.85 7.20 -35.44
C ILE A 170 21.75 7.98 -36.75
N GLU A 171 22.80 8.01 -37.59
CA GLU A 171 22.75 8.69 -38.89
C GLU A 171 21.69 8.07 -39.81
N SER A 172 21.58 6.74 -39.83
CA SER A 172 20.49 6.01 -40.50
C SER A 172 19.10 6.41 -39.97
N ALA A 173 18.95 6.57 -38.65
CA ALA A 173 17.71 7.00 -38.01
C ALA A 173 17.33 8.46 -38.33
N ARG A 174 18.27 9.37 -38.56
CA ARG A 174 17.98 10.80 -38.89
C ARG A 174 17.01 10.93 -40.06
N LYS A 175 17.17 10.11 -41.09
CA LYS A 175 16.31 10.05 -42.30
C LYS A 175 14.85 9.72 -41.99
N LYS A 176 14.56 9.14 -40.82
CA LYS A 176 13.21 8.70 -40.39
C LYS A 176 12.52 9.69 -39.45
N VAL A 177 13.27 10.59 -38.79
CA VAL A 177 12.76 11.55 -37.76
C VAL A 177 11.63 12.44 -38.29
N GLY A 178 11.73 12.89 -39.55
CA GLY A 178 10.72 13.75 -40.19
C GLY A 178 9.32 13.14 -40.21
N LYS A 179 9.21 11.81 -40.32
CA LYS A 179 7.94 11.06 -40.39
C LYS A 179 7.36 10.68 -39.02
N ALA A 180 8.09 10.90 -37.93
CA ALA A 180 7.68 10.49 -36.58
C ALA A 180 6.63 11.42 -35.96
N GLY A 181 5.54 10.85 -35.41
CA GLY A 181 4.50 11.61 -34.71
C GLY A 181 4.96 12.21 -33.37
N PRO A 182 4.32 13.29 -32.87
CA PRO A 182 4.77 14.00 -31.66
C PRO A 182 4.85 13.15 -30.38
N ALA A 183 4.00 12.13 -30.24
CA ALA A 183 4.03 11.23 -29.09
C ALA A 183 5.30 10.37 -29.06
N ASP A 184 5.71 9.86 -30.22
CA ASP A 184 6.85 8.98 -30.39
C ASP A 184 8.16 9.77 -30.28
N ARG A 185 8.24 10.97 -30.90
CA ARG A 185 9.35 11.91 -30.70
C ARG A 185 9.60 12.18 -29.21
N ARG A 186 8.55 12.51 -28.44
CA ARG A 186 8.64 12.75 -26.98
C ARG A 186 9.10 11.53 -26.18
N LEU A 187 8.73 10.31 -26.60
CA LEU A 187 9.16 9.10 -25.91
C LEU A 187 10.62 8.77 -26.23
N CYS A 188 11.04 8.88 -27.50
CA CYS A 188 12.43 8.72 -27.91
C CYS A 188 13.36 9.73 -27.23
N VAL A 189 12.98 11.01 -27.13
CA VAL A 189 13.78 12.00 -26.38
C VAL A 189 14.04 11.55 -24.93
N ARG A 190 13.05 10.98 -24.24
CA ARG A 190 13.24 10.45 -22.87
C ARG A 190 14.12 9.21 -22.82
N TRP A 191 14.07 8.34 -23.84
CA TRP A 191 14.98 7.19 -23.91
C TRP A 191 16.42 7.66 -24.12
N LEU A 192 16.66 8.54 -25.09
CA LEU A 192 17.98 9.11 -25.35
C LEU A 192 18.53 9.87 -24.12
N GLU A 193 17.71 10.63 -23.40
CA GLU A 193 18.13 11.29 -22.14
C GLU A 193 18.48 10.29 -21.02
N ARG A 194 17.79 9.15 -20.94
CA ARG A 194 18.16 8.04 -20.05
C ARG A 194 19.47 7.39 -20.49
N ASP A 195 19.63 7.14 -21.79
CA ASP A 195 20.78 6.43 -22.34
C ASP A 195 22.06 7.26 -22.18
N MET A 196 21.99 8.58 -22.39
CA MET A 196 23.06 9.51 -22.04
C MET A 196 23.47 9.38 -20.56
N LYS A 197 22.51 9.29 -19.63
CA LYS A 197 22.83 9.10 -18.21
C LYS A 197 23.47 7.73 -17.95
N VAL A 198 22.96 6.65 -18.53
CA VAL A 198 23.54 5.31 -18.36
C VAL A 198 24.98 5.27 -18.89
N LEU A 199 25.26 5.88 -20.04
CA LEU A 199 26.59 5.95 -20.62
C LEU A 199 27.57 6.81 -19.79
N ASP A 200 27.09 7.93 -19.22
CA ASP A 200 27.86 8.79 -18.32
C ASP A 200 28.18 8.10 -16.98
N ASP A 201 27.20 7.46 -16.35
CA ASP A 201 27.37 6.67 -15.12
C ASP A 201 28.33 5.47 -15.36
N TRP A 202 28.23 4.83 -16.53
CA TRP A 202 29.11 3.71 -16.91
C TRP A 202 30.55 4.17 -17.14
N TYR A 203 30.76 5.21 -17.96
CA TYR A 203 32.09 5.75 -18.24
C TYR A 203 32.81 6.15 -16.95
N LYS A 204 32.14 6.88 -16.05
CA LYS A 204 32.70 7.29 -14.75
C LYS A 204 33.08 6.13 -13.84
N SER A 205 32.27 5.06 -13.82
CA SER A 205 32.52 3.89 -12.96
C SER A 205 33.65 2.99 -13.47
N HIS A 206 33.98 3.02 -14.77
CA HIS A 206 34.98 2.13 -15.36
C HIS A 206 36.30 2.85 -15.66
N SER A 207 36.28 4.14 -16.03
CA SER A 207 37.50 4.92 -16.32
C SER A 207 38.41 5.12 -15.10
N ALA A 208 37.90 4.92 -13.89
CA ALA A 208 38.67 5.00 -12.65
C ALA A 208 39.29 3.65 -12.22
N VAL A 209 38.90 2.54 -12.85
CA VAL A 209 39.17 1.17 -12.35
C VAL A 209 39.81 0.27 -13.41
N VAL A 210 39.57 0.52 -14.69
CA VAL A 210 40.12 -0.27 -15.82
C VAL A 210 41.27 0.49 -16.48
N PRO A 211 42.53 0.01 -16.40
CA PRO A 211 43.67 0.63 -17.09
C PRO A 211 43.43 0.75 -18.60
N GLY A 212 43.87 1.85 -19.20
CA GLY A 212 43.67 2.12 -20.64
C GLY A 212 42.26 2.54 -21.06
N PHE A 213 41.24 2.40 -20.20
CA PHE A 213 39.84 2.72 -20.52
C PHE A 213 39.58 4.20 -20.88
N ALA A 214 40.41 5.13 -20.40
CA ALA A 214 40.30 6.53 -20.79
C ALA A 214 40.66 6.81 -22.28
N GLY A 215 41.41 5.88 -22.90
CA GLY A 215 41.90 5.95 -24.28
C GLY A 215 40.85 5.60 -25.32
N GLU A 216 41.04 4.47 -26.02
CA GLU A 216 40.18 4.01 -27.12
C GLU A 216 38.72 3.86 -26.70
N TYR A 217 38.46 3.14 -25.61
CA TYR A 217 37.15 2.97 -24.97
C TYR A 217 36.45 4.31 -24.67
N GLY A 218 37.23 5.32 -24.25
CA GLY A 218 36.74 6.67 -24.02
C GLY A 218 36.36 7.42 -25.30
N ASN A 219 37.02 7.14 -26.43
CA ASN A 219 36.66 7.70 -27.74
C ASN A 219 35.29 7.18 -28.19
N SER A 220 35.04 5.86 -28.12
CA SER A 220 33.75 5.24 -28.43
C SER A 220 32.62 5.81 -27.56
N CYS A 221 32.86 5.98 -26.25
CA CYS A 221 31.91 6.65 -25.34
C CYS A 221 31.60 8.09 -25.77
N ARG A 222 32.62 8.89 -26.09
CA ARG A 222 32.47 10.28 -26.54
C ARG A 222 31.72 10.37 -27.87
N ALA A 223 32.01 9.48 -28.82
CA ALA A 223 31.36 9.39 -30.12
C ALA A 223 29.86 9.03 -29.98
N ALA A 224 29.55 7.96 -29.24
CA ALA A 224 28.17 7.56 -28.95
C ALA A 224 27.40 8.67 -28.23
N MET A 225 27.98 9.30 -27.20
CA MET A 225 27.36 10.42 -26.48
C MET A 225 27.04 11.61 -27.40
N LYS A 226 27.97 11.97 -28.31
CA LYS A 226 27.78 13.02 -29.32
C LYS A 226 26.64 12.69 -30.27
N ALA A 227 26.59 11.46 -30.80
CA ALA A 227 25.53 10.99 -31.68
C ALA A 227 24.15 10.98 -30.99
N ILE A 228 24.05 10.44 -29.77
CA ILE A 228 22.82 10.41 -28.96
C ILE A 228 22.32 11.85 -28.69
N LYS A 229 23.23 12.77 -28.33
CA LYS A 229 22.91 14.19 -28.10
C LYS A 229 22.37 14.87 -29.37
N ALA A 230 22.92 14.55 -30.54
CA ALA A 230 22.46 15.05 -31.85
C ALA A 230 21.08 14.49 -32.23
N CYS A 231 20.87 13.17 -32.13
CA CYS A 231 19.59 12.50 -32.37
C CYS A 231 18.47 13.10 -31.51
N ARG A 232 18.75 13.28 -30.21
CA ARG A 232 17.85 13.94 -29.26
C ARG A 232 17.53 15.39 -29.67
N GLY A 233 18.49 16.11 -30.26
CA GLY A 233 18.29 17.46 -30.79
C GLY A 233 17.29 17.49 -31.95
N LEU A 234 17.34 16.52 -32.86
CA LEU A 234 16.45 16.42 -34.02
C LEU A 234 15.02 16.00 -33.64
N LEU A 235 14.88 15.16 -32.61
CA LEU A 235 13.59 14.76 -32.05
C LEU A 235 12.96 15.84 -31.14
N LYS A 236 13.73 16.85 -30.72
CA LYS A 236 13.25 17.99 -29.94
C LYS A 236 12.67 19.06 -30.86
N ASP A 237 11.36 19.02 -31.01
CA ASP A 237 10.58 20.05 -31.69
C ASP A 237 10.61 21.37 -30.89
N LYS A 238 11.09 22.46 -31.52
CA LYS A 238 11.13 23.81 -30.91
C LYS A 238 9.76 24.53 -30.93
N LYS A 239 8.86 24.16 -31.86
CA LYS A 239 7.50 24.73 -31.96
C LYS A 239 6.54 24.08 -30.97
N ILE A 240 6.83 22.84 -30.54
CA ILE A 240 6.35 22.34 -29.26
C ILE A 240 7.07 23.12 -28.16
N LYS A 241 6.57 24.33 -27.85
CA LYS A 241 6.71 24.92 -26.50
C LYS A 241 6.49 23.77 -25.54
N ARG A 242 7.35 23.58 -24.53
CA ARG A 242 7.06 22.65 -23.41
C ARG A 242 5.64 23.01 -22.96
N PRO A 243 4.61 22.18 -23.24
CA PRO A 243 3.31 22.53 -22.73
C PRO A 243 3.47 22.38 -21.22
N GLN A 244 2.83 23.24 -20.44
CA GLN A 244 2.67 22.97 -19.00
C GLN A 244 1.71 21.78 -18.74
N LEU A 245 1.51 20.90 -19.73
CA LEU A 245 1.39 19.45 -19.54
C LEU A 245 2.60 18.91 -18.77
N ARG A 246 2.61 19.22 -17.47
CA ARG A 246 3.13 18.36 -16.41
C ARG A 246 2.71 16.92 -16.76
N ARG A 247 3.65 15.99 -16.63
CA ARG A 247 3.76 14.75 -17.44
C ARG A 247 2.43 13.97 -17.61
N GLY A 248 1.88 14.04 -18.83
CA GLY A 248 0.86 13.11 -19.30
C GLY A 248 -0.56 13.69 -19.26
N GLY A 249 -1.13 13.89 -20.45
CA GLY A 249 -2.56 14.16 -20.57
C GLY A 249 -3.42 12.90 -20.35
N PRO A 250 -4.75 13.03 -20.46
CA PRO A 250 -5.72 11.96 -20.21
C PRO A 250 -5.38 10.63 -20.88
N VAL A 251 -5.51 9.51 -20.15
CA VAL A 251 -5.25 8.17 -20.73
C VAL A 251 -6.33 7.71 -21.72
N GLY A 252 -7.52 8.32 -21.70
CA GLY A 252 -8.67 8.00 -22.54
C GLY A 252 -9.53 6.86 -22.00
N ARG A 253 -10.85 6.94 -22.20
CA ARG A 253 -11.85 6.02 -21.61
C ARG A 253 -11.53 4.54 -21.80
N ARG A 254 -11.17 4.11 -23.03
CA ARG A 254 -10.83 2.70 -23.30
C ARG A 254 -9.70 2.19 -22.41
N LYS A 255 -8.63 2.97 -22.26
CA LYS A 255 -7.47 2.61 -21.43
C LYS A 255 -7.78 2.70 -19.93
N PHE A 256 -8.63 3.65 -19.53
CA PHE A 256 -9.08 3.78 -18.14
C PHE A 256 -9.91 2.57 -17.67
N VAL A 257 -10.91 2.16 -18.47
CA VAL A 257 -11.70 0.93 -18.22
C VAL A 257 -10.79 -0.30 -18.15
N ASP A 258 -9.82 -0.37 -19.07
CA ASP A 258 -8.87 -1.46 -19.11
C ASP A 258 -7.97 -1.53 -17.87
N MET A 259 -7.53 -0.37 -17.37
CA MET A 259 -6.77 -0.26 -16.12
C MET A 259 -7.60 -0.71 -14.91
N LEU A 260 -8.86 -0.30 -14.79
CA LEU A 260 -9.77 -0.76 -13.73
C LEU A 260 -9.88 -2.29 -13.72
N ARG A 261 -10.25 -2.89 -14.86
CA ARG A 261 -10.46 -4.34 -14.98
C ARG A 261 -9.18 -5.14 -14.79
N ARG A 262 -8.07 -4.75 -15.43
CA ARG A 262 -6.82 -5.55 -15.41
C ARG A 262 -5.96 -5.36 -14.17
N ARG A 263 -5.99 -4.19 -13.52
CA ARG A 263 -5.13 -3.89 -12.35
C ARG A 263 -5.84 -4.02 -11.02
N HIS A 264 -7.16 -3.86 -11.00
CA HIS A 264 -7.94 -3.77 -9.76
C HIS A 264 -9.08 -4.79 -9.69
N MET A 265 -9.35 -5.52 -10.78
CA MET A 265 -10.57 -6.31 -10.97
C MET A 265 -11.84 -5.49 -10.71
N GLU A 266 -11.82 -4.21 -11.02
CA GLU A 266 -12.98 -3.32 -10.96
C GLU A 266 -13.74 -3.40 -12.29
N PHE A 267 -15.03 -3.74 -12.23
CA PHE A 267 -15.84 -4.04 -13.42
C PHE A 267 -16.96 -3.04 -13.70
N ARG A 268 -17.33 -2.18 -12.74
CA ARG A 268 -18.33 -1.11 -12.92
C ARG A 268 -17.91 -0.14 -14.03
N ASP A 269 -18.88 0.47 -14.69
CA ASP A 269 -18.58 1.47 -15.72
C ASP A 269 -18.05 2.76 -15.07
N PRO A 270 -17.07 3.46 -15.68
CA PRO A 270 -16.65 4.77 -15.19
C PRO A 270 -17.79 5.80 -15.06
N VAL A 271 -18.89 5.68 -15.82
CA VAL A 271 -20.09 6.53 -15.65
C VAL A 271 -20.81 6.24 -14.34
N GLU A 272 -20.93 4.96 -13.96
CA GLU A 272 -21.51 4.53 -12.68
C GLU A 272 -20.63 4.99 -11.50
N LEU A 273 -19.31 4.76 -11.59
CA LEU A 273 -18.34 5.19 -10.59
C LEU A 273 -18.31 6.72 -10.44
N LEU A 274 -18.48 7.48 -11.55
CA LEU A 274 -18.59 8.94 -11.53
C LEU A 274 -19.90 9.40 -10.89
N LYS A 275 -21.01 8.69 -11.11
CA LYS A 275 -22.29 8.95 -10.43
C LYS A 275 -22.14 8.77 -8.91
N ILE A 276 -21.57 7.64 -8.47
CA ILE A 276 -21.26 7.37 -7.05
C ILE A 276 -20.43 8.50 -6.43
N GLY A 277 -19.37 8.94 -7.12
CA GLY A 277 -18.51 10.03 -6.65
C GLY A 277 -19.25 11.37 -6.50
N ARG A 278 -20.11 11.72 -7.47
CA ARG A 278 -20.92 12.95 -7.44
C ARG A 278 -21.99 12.94 -6.35
N GLU A 279 -22.67 11.81 -6.16
CA GLU A 279 -23.70 11.64 -5.13
C GLU A 279 -23.09 11.73 -3.72
N ASN A 280 -21.98 11.00 -3.49
CA ASN A 280 -21.23 11.10 -2.24
C ASN A 280 -20.75 12.53 -1.98
N PHE A 281 -20.18 13.21 -2.99
CA PHE A 281 -19.71 14.59 -2.85
C PHE A 281 -20.85 15.54 -2.42
N LYS A 282 -22.05 15.40 -3.02
CA LYS A 282 -23.23 16.18 -2.64
C LYS A 282 -23.70 15.86 -1.22
N SER A 283 -23.84 14.58 -0.89
CA SER A 283 -24.38 14.10 0.40
C SER A 283 -23.45 14.47 1.56
N ILE A 284 -22.15 14.22 1.44
CA ILE A 284 -21.14 14.60 2.45
C ILE A 284 -21.11 16.12 2.64
N LYS A 285 -21.16 16.93 1.57
CA LYS A 285 -21.16 18.40 1.70
C LYS A 285 -22.44 18.92 2.37
N ALA A 286 -23.56 18.19 2.30
CA ALA A 286 -24.77 18.48 3.06
C ALA A 286 -24.64 18.10 4.54
N GLU A 287 -24.12 16.91 4.86
CA GLU A 287 -23.82 16.48 6.23
C GLU A 287 -22.86 17.46 6.94
N MET A 288 -21.79 17.88 6.25
CA MET A 288 -20.85 18.89 6.75
C MET A 288 -21.53 20.24 7.05
N LYS A 289 -22.41 20.73 6.17
CA LYS A 289 -23.15 21.98 6.40
C LYS A 289 -24.08 21.89 7.61
N LYS A 290 -24.76 20.75 7.79
CA LYS A 290 -25.61 20.50 8.98
C LYS A 290 -24.76 20.52 10.25
N LEU A 291 -23.67 19.74 10.27
CA LEU A 291 -22.79 19.62 11.43
C LEU A 291 -22.08 20.94 11.78
N ALA A 292 -21.72 21.76 10.78
CA ALA A 292 -21.20 23.11 11.04
C ALA A 292 -22.20 23.98 11.80
N ARG A 293 -23.49 23.98 11.41
CA ARG A 293 -24.56 24.70 12.12
C ARG A 293 -24.89 24.10 13.50
N GLU A 294 -24.61 22.82 13.73
CA GLU A 294 -24.69 22.20 15.06
C GLU A 294 -23.52 22.61 15.96
N ILE A 295 -22.33 22.86 15.39
CA ILE A 295 -21.15 23.36 16.11
C ILE A 295 -21.33 24.84 16.48
N ASP A 296 -21.68 25.66 15.50
CA ASP A 296 -21.91 27.10 15.63
C ASP A 296 -23.03 27.50 14.67
N LYS A 297 -24.18 27.93 15.23
CA LYS A 297 -25.39 28.21 14.44
C LYS A 297 -25.23 29.42 13.53
N ASP A 298 -24.34 30.37 13.87
CA ASP A 298 -24.25 31.67 13.20
C ASP A 298 -23.20 31.61 12.07
N LYS A 299 -22.14 30.80 12.24
CA LYS A 299 -21.08 30.61 11.24
C LYS A 299 -21.45 29.69 10.07
N THR A 300 -20.81 29.95 8.94
CA THR A 300 -20.79 29.07 7.78
C THR A 300 -19.85 27.88 7.97
N LEU A 301 -20.00 26.87 7.12
CA LEU A 301 -19.06 25.74 7.05
C LEU A 301 -17.60 26.17 6.83
N GLN A 302 -17.37 27.26 6.07
CA GLN A 302 -16.02 27.71 5.77
C GLN A 302 -15.36 28.32 7.00
N GLU A 303 -16.05 29.24 7.70
CA GLU A 303 -15.56 29.87 8.93
C GLU A 303 -15.26 28.83 10.02
N VAL A 304 -16.16 27.87 10.26
CA VAL A 304 -15.92 26.78 11.24
C VAL A 304 -14.69 25.94 10.84
N MET A 305 -14.51 25.68 9.53
CA MET A 305 -13.36 24.91 9.04
C MET A 305 -12.04 25.69 9.13
N ASP A 306 -12.07 27.00 8.96
CA ASP A 306 -10.87 27.85 9.06
C ASP A 306 -10.46 28.06 10.53
N GLU A 307 -11.41 28.30 11.45
CA GLU A 307 -11.14 28.27 12.90
C GLU A 307 -10.53 26.94 13.37
N MET A 308 -10.92 25.82 12.76
CA MET A 308 -10.36 24.51 13.08
C MET A 308 -8.90 24.36 12.62
N LYS A 309 -8.45 25.10 11.60
CA LYS A 309 -7.06 25.02 11.09
C LYS A 309 -6.07 25.65 12.05
N GLU A 310 -6.44 26.74 12.72
CA GLU A 310 -5.58 27.47 13.66
C GLU A 310 -5.22 26.65 14.92
N ASN A 311 -6.03 25.65 15.25
CA ASN A 311 -5.72 24.70 16.34
C ASN A 311 -4.73 23.62 15.87
N HIS A 312 -3.46 24.01 15.72
CA HIS A 312 -2.37 23.12 15.30
C HIS A 312 -1.17 23.13 16.27
N PRO A 313 -0.32 22.09 16.29
CA PRO A 313 0.92 22.12 17.04
C PRO A 313 1.86 23.25 16.58
N ALA A 314 2.68 23.77 17.48
CA ALA A 314 3.78 24.66 17.13
C ALA A 314 4.83 23.97 16.22
N PRO A 315 5.69 24.74 15.49
CA PRO A 315 6.83 24.18 14.77
C PRO A 315 7.63 23.18 15.63
N GLY A 316 8.04 22.05 15.04
CA GLY A 316 8.74 20.96 15.75
C GLY A 316 7.86 20.08 16.67
N ARG A 317 6.66 20.51 17.07
CA ARG A 317 5.76 19.74 17.96
C ARG A 317 4.86 18.74 17.23
N VAL A 318 4.77 18.81 15.89
CA VAL A 318 3.90 17.97 15.06
C VAL A 318 4.21 16.47 15.20
N ALA A 319 5.48 16.05 15.09
CA ALA A 319 5.84 14.63 15.22
C ALA A 319 5.61 14.07 16.65
N PRO A 320 5.95 14.79 17.74
CA PRO A 320 5.52 14.43 19.10
C PRO A 320 4.00 14.26 19.25
N ALA A 321 3.18 15.16 18.70
CA ALA A 321 1.73 15.07 18.78
C ALA A 321 1.16 13.87 18.00
N TYR A 322 1.71 13.56 16.81
CA TYR A 322 1.36 12.32 16.08
C TYR A 322 1.71 11.05 16.87
N ARG A 323 2.83 11.06 17.61
CA ARG A 323 3.22 9.92 18.46
C ARG A 323 2.21 9.68 19.57
N GLN A 324 1.78 10.72 20.28
CA GLN A 324 0.77 10.57 21.34
C GLN A 324 -0.59 10.09 20.80
N LEU A 325 -1.00 10.55 19.61
CA LEU A 325 -2.23 10.06 18.98
C LEU A 325 -2.11 8.58 18.54
N LEU A 326 -0.92 8.14 18.12
CA LEU A 326 -0.65 6.74 17.75
C LEU A 326 -0.82 5.83 18.97
N GLU A 327 -0.19 6.18 20.09
CA GLU A 327 -0.31 5.44 21.35
C GLU A 327 -1.78 5.28 21.77
N ARG A 328 -2.54 6.38 21.78
CA ARG A 328 -3.97 6.37 22.15
C ARG A 328 -4.83 5.56 21.18
N ALA A 329 -4.56 5.63 19.87
CA ALA A 329 -5.26 4.83 18.87
C ALA A 329 -5.01 3.33 19.08
N ARG A 330 -3.77 2.96 19.44
CA ARG A 330 -3.34 1.59 19.76
C ARG A 330 -3.97 1.08 21.06
N GLU A 331 -3.90 1.85 22.15
CA GLU A 331 -4.55 1.53 23.44
C GLU A 331 -6.05 1.32 23.28
N PHE A 332 -6.72 2.24 22.58
CA PHE A 332 -8.15 2.15 22.30
C PHE A 332 -8.49 0.92 21.45
N LEU A 333 -7.66 0.58 20.47
CA LEU A 333 -7.89 -0.61 19.64
C LEU A 333 -7.77 -1.92 20.44
N VAL A 334 -6.81 -1.98 21.37
CA VAL A 334 -6.67 -3.10 22.33
C VAL A 334 -7.88 -3.16 23.26
N GLU A 335 -8.38 -2.03 23.77
CA GLU A 335 -9.57 -1.97 24.62
C GLU A 335 -10.83 -2.47 23.91
N LYS A 336 -11.02 -2.12 22.62
CA LYS A 336 -12.22 -2.51 21.86
C LYS A 336 -12.17 -3.92 21.27
N ASP A 337 -10.99 -4.54 21.20
CA ASP A 337 -10.72 -5.87 20.63
C ASP A 337 -11.43 -6.16 19.29
N VAL A 338 -11.55 -5.15 18.42
CA VAL A 338 -12.28 -5.28 17.15
C VAL A 338 -11.45 -5.90 16.02
N VAL A 339 -10.18 -6.18 16.24
CA VAL A 339 -9.24 -6.79 15.27
C VAL A 339 -8.03 -7.28 16.06
N THR A 340 -7.42 -8.39 15.67
CA THR A 340 -6.17 -8.86 16.30
C THR A 340 -5.02 -7.92 15.95
N ILE A 341 -4.05 -7.74 16.84
CA ILE A 341 -2.81 -6.99 16.54
C ILE A 341 -1.65 -7.98 16.59
N PRO A 342 -0.94 -8.24 15.48
CA PRO A 342 0.25 -9.11 15.48
C PRO A 342 1.29 -8.60 16.49
N GLU A 343 1.84 -9.49 17.32
CA GLU A 343 2.71 -9.13 18.44
C GLU A 343 3.94 -8.35 17.99
N GLU A 344 4.59 -8.82 16.92
CA GLU A 344 5.75 -8.20 16.29
C GLU A 344 5.47 -6.83 15.66
N SER A 345 4.19 -6.44 15.56
CA SER A 345 3.77 -5.16 15.00
C SER A 345 3.44 -4.11 16.04
N ARG A 346 3.09 -4.50 17.27
CA ARG A 346 2.55 -3.62 18.30
C ARG A 346 3.40 -2.35 18.48
N ASP A 347 4.72 -2.49 18.55
CA ASP A 347 5.69 -1.42 18.81
C ASP A 347 6.61 -1.09 17.61
N ASN A 348 6.39 -1.68 16.43
CA ASN A 348 7.35 -1.58 15.31
C ASN A 348 7.20 -0.32 14.42
N VAL A 349 6.35 0.63 14.80
CA VAL A 349 6.09 1.88 14.06
C VAL A 349 6.65 3.11 14.79
N ARG A 350 7.53 3.87 14.12
CA ARG A 350 8.12 5.12 14.63
C ARG A 350 7.55 6.36 13.95
N VAL A 351 7.16 7.35 14.75
CA VAL A 351 6.77 8.67 14.25
C VAL A 351 8.00 9.57 14.13
N GLU A 352 8.33 9.94 12.89
CA GLU A 352 9.52 10.73 12.54
C GLU A 352 9.18 11.80 11.49
N ARG A 353 9.91 12.92 11.48
CA ARG A 353 9.79 13.92 10.41
C ARG A 353 10.42 13.40 9.11
N TYR A 354 9.82 13.74 7.97
CA TYR A 354 10.38 13.51 6.64
C TYR A 354 11.21 14.71 6.19
N HIS A 355 12.27 14.46 5.41
CA HIS A 355 13.21 15.50 4.98
C HIS A 355 12.63 16.32 3.81
N ASP A 356 12.53 17.64 3.96
CA ASP A 356 11.83 18.57 3.03
C ASP A 356 12.22 18.40 1.55
N LYS A 357 13.52 18.28 1.25
CA LYS A 357 14.07 17.98 -0.10
C LYS A 357 13.40 16.80 -0.82
N TYR A 358 12.90 15.80 -0.09
CA TYR A 358 12.26 14.61 -0.64
C TYR A 358 10.74 14.63 -0.48
N ASN A 359 10.20 15.60 0.26
CA ASN A 359 8.78 15.70 0.51
C ASN A 359 8.00 15.98 -0.79
N ARG A 360 6.92 15.22 -1.00
CA ARG A 360 6.03 15.29 -2.17
C ARG A 360 4.54 15.28 -1.79
N THR A 361 4.24 15.34 -0.49
CA THR A 361 2.87 15.33 0.05
C THR A 361 2.77 16.34 1.19
N PRO A 362 1.77 17.22 1.20
CA PRO A 362 1.60 18.20 2.28
C PRO A 362 1.11 17.57 3.60
N TYR A 363 0.90 16.25 3.64
CA TYR A 363 0.36 15.51 4.79
C TYR A 363 1.31 14.39 5.22
N ALA A 364 1.15 13.94 6.47
CA ALA A 364 1.85 12.78 6.98
C ALA A 364 1.43 11.49 6.24
N PHE A 365 2.32 10.49 6.19
CA PHE A 365 2.13 9.26 5.41
C PHE A 365 2.87 8.07 6.04
N TYR A 366 2.39 6.85 5.80
CA TYR A 366 3.05 5.62 6.22
C TYR A 366 4.12 5.16 5.21
N GLU A 367 5.32 4.89 5.72
CA GLU A 367 6.45 4.30 5.02
C GLU A 367 6.78 2.94 5.66
N GLY A 368 6.22 1.89 5.06
CA GLY A 368 6.44 0.52 5.50
C GLY A 368 5.97 -0.51 4.48
N ARG A 369 6.91 -1.25 3.88
CA ARG A 369 6.64 -2.42 3.02
C ARG A 369 7.66 -3.51 3.36
N GLY A 370 7.25 -4.78 3.34
CA GLY A 370 8.11 -5.91 3.67
C GLY A 370 8.15 -6.26 5.17
N ASN A 371 8.73 -7.41 5.48
CA ASN A 371 8.67 -8.05 6.80
C ASN A 371 9.80 -7.56 7.74
N GLY A 372 9.61 -7.65 9.05
CA GLY A 372 10.67 -7.55 10.08
C GLY A 372 11.31 -6.17 10.33
N GLU A 373 11.44 -5.31 9.32
CA GLU A 373 12.07 -3.99 9.50
C GLU A 373 11.17 -2.98 10.23
N MET A 374 11.77 -2.04 10.98
CA MET A 374 11.07 -0.90 11.58
C MET A 374 10.27 -0.12 10.52
N LYS A 375 9.03 0.25 10.88
CA LYS A 375 8.10 1.00 10.03
C LYS A 375 8.07 2.47 10.47
N TYR A 376 7.76 3.37 9.54
CA TYR A 376 7.80 4.80 9.82
C TYR A 376 6.47 5.48 9.48
N PHE A 377 5.89 6.18 10.45
CA PHE A 377 4.87 7.17 10.20
C PHE A 377 5.55 8.53 10.01
N ARG A 378 5.65 8.97 8.76
CA ARG A 378 6.42 10.13 8.34
C ARG A 378 5.57 11.40 8.39
N SER A 379 5.96 12.36 9.21
CA SER A 379 5.36 13.70 9.21
C SER A 379 6.02 14.59 8.17
N SER A 380 5.21 15.19 7.30
CA SER A 380 5.63 16.12 6.24
C SER A 380 5.77 17.58 6.70
N ALA A 381 5.69 17.83 8.01
CA ALA A 381 5.83 19.16 8.59
C ALA A 381 7.22 19.76 8.32
N PRO A 382 7.31 21.07 8.03
CA PRO A 382 8.57 21.73 7.70
C PRO A 382 9.51 21.72 8.91
N SER A 383 10.84 21.79 8.67
CA SER A 383 11.70 22.39 9.71
C SER A 383 11.40 23.89 9.78
N THR A 384 11.88 24.52 10.84
CA THR A 384 11.73 25.94 11.19
C THR A 384 12.29 26.95 10.16
N ASP A 385 12.66 26.49 8.97
CA ASP A 385 13.55 27.18 8.03
C ASP A 385 12.82 27.61 6.73
N GLY A 386 11.50 27.39 6.65
CA GLY A 386 10.64 27.90 5.58
C GLY A 386 10.13 29.32 5.87
N ALA A 387 9.80 30.08 4.82
CA ALA A 387 9.19 31.40 4.98
C ALA A 387 7.95 31.34 5.90
N PRO A 388 7.71 32.34 6.78
CA PRO A 388 6.71 32.22 7.84
C PRO A 388 5.31 31.80 7.37
N GLU A 389 4.89 32.31 6.21
CA GLU A 389 3.59 32.00 5.59
C GLU A 389 3.51 30.55 5.04
N GLU A 390 4.55 30.08 4.34
CA GLU A 390 4.63 28.69 3.83
C GLU A 390 4.72 27.68 5.00
N THR A 391 5.37 28.09 6.09
CA THR A 391 5.41 27.32 7.34
C THR A 391 4.01 27.27 7.99
N ALA A 392 3.27 28.39 8.03
CA ALA A 392 1.92 28.45 8.57
C ALA A 392 0.90 27.62 7.76
N GLU A 393 0.88 27.69 6.43
CA GLU A 393 0.00 26.85 5.58
C GLU A 393 0.19 25.36 5.88
N LYS A 394 1.45 24.90 5.99
CA LYS A 394 1.76 23.49 6.29
C LYS A 394 1.31 23.09 7.69
N LEU A 395 1.43 23.97 8.68
CA LEU A 395 0.98 23.70 10.05
C LEU A 395 -0.56 23.65 10.15
N ARG A 396 -1.28 24.55 9.46
CA ARG A 396 -2.75 24.45 9.30
C ARG A 396 -3.20 23.12 8.69
N GLY A 397 -2.42 22.55 7.78
CA GLY A 397 -2.62 21.20 7.24
C GLY A 397 -2.52 20.06 8.28
N HIS A 398 -1.75 20.31 9.35
CA HIS A 398 -1.52 19.42 10.49
C HIS A 398 -2.27 19.87 11.77
N ASN A 399 -3.42 20.54 11.66
CA ASN A 399 -4.29 20.83 12.80
C ASN A 399 -4.74 19.56 13.54
N TYR A 400 -4.98 19.65 14.85
CA TYR A 400 -5.23 18.48 15.71
C TYR A 400 -6.43 17.63 15.25
N TYR A 401 -7.49 18.24 14.74
CA TYR A 401 -8.66 17.53 14.18
C TYR A 401 -8.30 16.69 12.94
N SER A 402 -7.42 17.22 12.09
CA SER A 402 -6.85 16.52 10.94
C SER A 402 -5.90 15.40 11.37
N MET A 403 -5.00 15.69 12.34
CA MET A 403 -4.06 14.71 12.88
C MET A 403 -4.76 13.46 13.43
N PHE A 404 -5.90 13.63 14.09
CA PHE A 404 -6.72 12.53 14.62
C PHE A 404 -7.14 11.54 13.52
N THR A 405 -7.66 12.06 12.41
CA THR A 405 -8.09 11.26 11.25
C THR A 405 -6.90 10.62 10.54
N VAL A 406 -5.82 11.39 10.32
CA VAL A 406 -4.61 10.91 9.61
C VAL A 406 -3.87 9.84 10.43
N THR A 407 -3.84 9.94 11.76
CA THR A 407 -3.20 8.91 12.59
C THR A 407 -3.91 7.57 12.44
N VAL A 408 -5.24 7.55 12.53
CA VAL A 408 -6.05 6.33 12.31
C VAL A 408 -5.83 5.73 10.91
N HIS A 409 -5.75 6.59 9.88
CA HIS A 409 -5.53 6.18 8.49
C HIS A 409 -4.18 5.50 8.28
N GLU A 410 -3.11 6.09 8.81
CA GLU A 410 -1.73 5.67 8.55
C GLU A 410 -1.25 4.60 9.54
N THR A 411 -1.81 4.53 10.76
CA THR A 411 -1.32 3.63 11.82
C THR A 411 -2.36 2.58 12.26
N PHE A 412 -3.03 2.76 13.39
CA PHE A 412 -3.96 1.81 13.99
C PHE A 412 -5.42 2.28 13.89
N PRO A 413 -6.37 1.47 13.39
CA PRO A 413 -6.21 0.17 12.70
C PRO A 413 -5.89 0.27 11.20
N GLY A 414 -5.48 1.43 10.67
CA GLY A 414 -5.24 1.66 9.24
C GLY A 414 -4.01 0.94 8.63
N HIS A 415 -3.20 1.67 7.85
CA HIS A 415 -2.16 1.06 7.01
C HIS A 415 -1.12 0.24 7.77
N HIS A 416 -0.62 0.72 8.91
CA HIS A 416 0.37 -0.01 9.69
C HIS A 416 -0.14 -1.41 10.10
N LEU A 417 -1.33 -1.49 10.67
CA LEU A 417 -1.95 -2.76 11.05
C LEU A 417 -2.19 -3.64 9.81
N GLN A 418 -2.81 -3.08 8.77
CA GLN A 418 -3.08 -3.76 7.49
C GLN A 418 -1.85 -4.48 6.91
N PHE A 419 -0.71 -3.78 6.84
CA PHE A 419 0.53 -4.36 6.31
C PHE A 419 1.19 -5.33 7.30
N SER A 420 0.97 -5.16 8.59
CA SER A 420 1.46 -6.07 9.62
C SER A 420 0.75 -7.42 9.58
N HIS A 421 -0.59 -7.46 9.46
CA HIS A 421 -1.31 -8.72 9.21
C HIS A 421 -0.81 -9.41 7.94
N ALA A 422 -0.59 -8.67 6.86
CA ALA A 422 -0.09 -9.24 5.61
C ALA A 422 1.33 -9.82 5.74
N ALA A 423 2.16 -9.31 6.66
CA ALA A 423 3.50 -9.84 6.94
C ALA A 423 3.47 -11.07 7.87
N ALA A 424 2.62 -11.06 8.90
CA ALA A 424 2.44 -12.14 9.86
C ALA A 424 1.78 -13.39 9.25
N ASN A 425 0.95 -13.20 8.22
CA ASN A 425 0.05 -14.23 7.71
C ASN A 425 0.71 -15.18 6.69
N HIS A 426 1.09 -16.37 7.15
CA HIS A 426 1.62 -17.44 6.30
C HIS A 426 0.64 -17.99 5.24
N ARG A 427 -0.68 -17.71 5.36
CA ARG A 427 -1.72 -18.09 4.39
C ARG A 427 -2.06 -16.95 3.41
N ALA A 428 -1.40 -15.79 3.50
CA ALA A 428 -1.61 -14.68 2.58
C ALA A 428 -1.42 -15.14 1.11
N PRO A 429 -2.12 -14.52 0.14
CA PRO A 429 -2.06 -14.95 -1.25
C PRO A 429 -0.63 -14.97 -1.77
N ARG A 430 -0.19 -16.14 -2.25
CA ARG A 430 1.21 -16.43 -2.52
C ARG A 430 1.70 -15.84 -3.86
N VAL A 431 1.05 -14.78 -4.33
CA VAL A 431 1.25 -14.09 -5.61
C VAL A 431 1.18 -12.58 -5.38
N ASP A 432 2.30 -11.90 -5.61
CA ASP A 432 2.41 -10.43 -5.42
C ASP A 432 1.32 -9.68 -6.19
N PHE A 433 0.34 -9.16 -5.48
CA PHE A 433 -0.73 -8.33 -6.03
C PHE A 433 -0.98 -7.15 -5.08
N TYR A 434 -1.24 -5.99 -5.66
CA TYR A 434 -1.54 -4.78 -4.91
C TYR A 434 -2.64 -4.01 -5.63
N THR A 435 -3.74 -3.76 -4.94
CA THR A 435 -4.76 -2.83 -5.38
C THR A 435 -5.00 -1.75 -4.31
N PRO A 436 -4.94 -0.46 -4.68
CA PRO A 436 -5.21 0.62 -3.74
C PRO A 436 -6.70 0.65 -3.32
N PHE A 437 -7.59 0.00 -4.07
CA PHE A 437 -9.00 -0.16 -3.68
C PHE A 437 -9.14 -0.90 -2.35
N PHE A 438 -8.30 -1.90 -2.06
CA PHE A 438 -8.29 -2.48 -0.72
C PHE A 438 -7.54 -1.60 0.27
N SER A 439 -6.28 -1.24 0.00
CA SER A 439 -5.45 -0.60 1.03
C SER A 439 -5.95 0.78 1.44
N GLU A 440 -6.23 1.64 0.46
CA GLU A 440 -6.74 3.00 0.72
C GLU A 440 -8.20 2.92 1.21
N GLY A 441 -8.98 1.96 0.70
CA GLY A 441 -10.34 1.70 1.16
C GLY A 441 -10.40 1.25 2.61
N TRP A 442 -9.49 0.37 3.04
CA TRP A 442 -9.32 -0.10 4.41
C TRP A 442 -8.98 1.07 5.34
N ALA A 443 -7.99 1.88 5.00
CA ALA A 443 -7.61 3.02 5.84
C ALA A 443 -8.76 4.04 6.02
N VAL A 444 -9.58 4.29 4.98
CA VAL A 444 -10.80 5.13 5.09
C VAL A 444 -11.94 4.42 5.84
N TYR A 445 -12.02 3.09 5.74
CA TYR A 445 -12.94 2.28 6.54
C TYR A 445 -12.57 2.35 8.03
N CYS A 446 -11.28 2.27 8.38
CA CYS A 446 -10.77 2.43 9.73
C CYS A 446 -11.09 3.81 10.34
N GLU A 447 -11.05 4.89 9.54
CA GLU A 447 -11.52 6.21 10.02
C GLU A 447 -12.98 6.12 10.49
N GLN A 448 -13.86 5.54 9.68
CA GLN A 448 -15.28 5.40 10.01
C GLN A 448 -15.50 4.45 11.20
N LEU A 449 -14.78 3.32 11.25
CA LEU A 449 -14.80 2.37 12.36
C LEU A 449 -14.41 3.02 13.68
N MET A 450 -13.31 3.77 13.74
CA MET A 450 -12.87 4.45 14.97
C MET A 450 -13.85 5.54 15.40
N HIS A 451 -14.54 6.19 14.46
CA HIS A 451 -15.66 7.09 14.78
C HIS A 451 -16.86 6.31 15.38
N GLU A 452 -17.27 5.20 14.77
CA GLU A 452 -18.36 4.32 15.22
C GLU A 452 -18.12 3.74 16.62
N LEU A 453 -16.86 3.41 16.95
CA LEU A 453 -16.47 2.87 18.26
C LEU A 453 -16.35 3.93 19.37
N GLY A 454 -16.41 5.22 19.01
CA GLY A 454 -16.29 6.33 19.97
C GLY A 454 -14.87 6.80 20.26
N PHE A 455 -13.88 6.55 19.38
CA PHE A 455 -12.48 6.95 19.61
C PHE A 455 -12.32 8.45 19.89
N HIS A 456 -13.21 9.28 19.34
CA HIS A 456 -13.28 10.73 19.58
C HIS A 456 -13.38 11.11 21.07
N ALA A 457 -13.84 10.22 21.97
CA ALA A 457 -13.81 10.43 23.42
C ALA A 457 -12.38 10.44 24.00
N ARG A 458 -11.39 9.85 23.32
CA ARG A 458 -9.96 9.89 23.67
C ARG A 458 -9.23 11.15 23.13
N ALA A 459 -9.97 12.12 22.61
CA ALA A 459 -9.44 13.31 21.93
C ALA A 459 -9.15 14.51 22.88
N GLU A 460 -8.72 14.23 24.09
CA GLU A 460 -8.06 15.23 24.95
C GLU A 460 -6.73 15.65 24.30
N GLN A 461 -6.39 16.93 24.25
CA GLN A 461 -5.10 17.34 23.67
C GLN A 461 -3.91 16.88 24.54
N PRO A 462 -2.69 16.81 23.95
CA PRO A 462 -1.43 16.70 24.69
C PRO A 462 -1.25 17.73 25.82
N GLU A 463 -1.96 18.85 25.73
CA GLU A 463 -1.78 20.07 26.53
C GLU A 463 -3.09 20.53 27.21
N GLY A 464 -4.02 19.60 27.49
CA GLY A 464 -5.10 19.81 28.49
C GLY A 464 -6.43 20.42 28.03
N TRP A 465 -6.66 20.59 26.72
CA TRP A 465 -7.95 21.04 26.18
C TRP A 465 -8.68 19.90 25.45
N ALA A 466 -9.98 19.73 25.70
CA ALA A 466 -10.79 18.73 24.99
C ALA A 466 -11.10 19.19 23.55
N LEU A 467 -10.83 18.35 22.55
CA LEU A 467 -11.25 18.61 21.17
C LEU A 467 -12.75 18.32 21.05
N ASP A 468 -13.53 19.25 20.47
CA ASP A 468 -14.95 19.02 20.18
C ASP A 468 -15.12 17.81 19.22
N PRO A 469 -15.80 16.72 19.65
CA PRO A 469 -16.01 15.54 18.81
C PRO A 469 -16.71 15.85 17.47
N ARG A 470 -17.55 16.89 17.45
CA ARG A 470 -18.23 17.36 16.24
C ARG A 470 -17.23 17.97 15.25
N LYS A 471 -16.24 18.73 15.73
CA LYS A 471 -15.14 19.25 14.89
C LYS A 471 -14.24 18.12 14.38
N ILE A 472 -14.01 17.06 15.16
CA ILE A 472 -13.31 15.84 14.68
C ILE A 472 -14.10 15.18 13.54
N ARG A 473 -15.40 14.94 13.73
CA ARG A 473 -16.28 14.37 12.69
C ARG A 473 -16.35 15.28 11.46
N LEU A 474 -16.40 16.61 11.63
CA LEU A 474 -16.40 17.55 10.51
C LEU A 474 -15.11 17.46 9.68
N CYS A 475 -13.95 17.32 10.35
CA CYS A 475 -12.67 17.13 9.66
C CYS A 475 -12.59 15.78 8.92
N GLN A 476 -13.08 14.70 9.54
CA GLN A 476 -13.23 13.39 8.89
C GLN A 476 -14.13 13.47 7.64
N LEU A 477 -15.27 14.16 7.73
CA LEU A 477 -16.17 14.37 6.59
C LEU A 477 -15.50 15.19 5.48
N ARG A 478 -14.72 16.23 5.82
CA ARG A 478 -13.91 16.97 4.83
C ARG A 478 -12.91 16.05 4.13
N TRP A 479 -12.25 15.15 4.86
CA TRP A 479 -11.36 14.15 4.28
C TRP A 479 -12.10 13.14 3.38
N ARG A 480 -13.34 12.77 3.70
CA ARG A 480 -14.21 11.96 2.83
C ARG A 480 -14.68 12.74 1.59
N LEU A 481 -15.02 14.02 1.73
CA LEU A 481 -15.40 14.93 0.63
C LEU A 481 -14.26 15.09 -0.38
N HIS A 482 -13.03 15.27 0.13
CA HIS A 482 -11.81 15.26 -0.68
C HIS A 482 -11.71 13.96 -1.50
N ARG A 483 -11.95 12.79 -0.89
CA ARG A 483 -11.90 11.50 -1.60
C ARG A 483 -13.05 11.33 -2.59
N ALA A 484 -14.21 11.95 -2.38
CA ALA A 484 -15.26 12.05 -3.39
C ALA A 484 -14.85 12.93 -4.58
N ALA A 485 -14.20 14.08 -4.34
CA ALA A 485 -13.61 14.90 -5.40
C ALA A 485 -12.57 14.12 -6.22
N ARG A 486 -11.72 13.30 -5.57
CA ARG A 486 -10.76 12.42 -6.25
C ARG A 486 -11.43 11.46 -7.24
N VAL A 487 -12.58 10.86 -6.91
CA VAL A 487 -13.35 10.02 -7.86
C VAL A 487 -13.81 10.83 -9.07
N ILE A 488 -14.35 12.02 -8.85
CA ILE A 488 -14.83 12.91 -9.92
C ILE A 488 -13.67 13.31 -10.84
N ILE A 489 -12.54 13.74 -10.27
CA ILE A 489 -11.37 14.22 -11.00
C ILE A 489 -10.70 13.09 -11.78
N ASP A 490 -10.40 11.96 -11.14
CA ASP A 490 -9.70 10.83 -11.77
C ASP A 490 -10.49 10.33 -12.98
N ILE A 491 -11.80 10.09 -12.84
CA ILE A 491 -12.62 9.65 -13.98
C ILE A 491 -12.76 10.76 -15.03
N SER A 492 -13.13 11.98 -14.63
CA SER A 492 -13.47 13.03 -15.60
C SER A 492 -12.24 13.51 -16.37
N TYR A 493 -11.12 13.74 -15.68
CA TYR A 493 -9.86 14.13 -16.33
C TYR A 493 -9.36 13.00 -17.24
N GLN A 494 -9.25 11.77 -16.73
CA GLN A 494 -8.65 10.67 -17.50
C GLN A 494 -9.50 10.21 -18.68
N THR A 495 -10.81 10.47 -18.65
CA THR A 495 -11.71 10.25 -19.81
C THR A 495 -11.80 11.45 -20.77
N GLY A 496 -11.12 12.57 -20.48
CA GLY A 496 -11.07 13.76 -21.33
C GLY A 496 -12.28 14.70 -21.19
N LYS A 497 -13.03 14.62 -20.08
CA LYS A 497 -14.26 15.37 -19.80
C LYS A 497 -14.09 16.54 -18.82
N MET A 498 -12.86 16.82 -18.38
CA MET A 498 -12.54 17.86 -17.38
C MET A 498 -11.12 18.37 -17.66
N SER A 499 -10.91 19.69 -17.61
CA SER A 499 -9.56 20.27 -17.75
C SER A 499 -8.77 20.17 -16.44
N TYR A 500 -7.47 20.51 -16.50
CA TYR A 500 -6.65 20.58 -15.28
C TYR A 500 -7.12 21.69 -14.34
N GLU A 501 -7.47 22.87 -14.86
CA GLU A 501 -7.90 24.00 -14.03
C GLU A 501 -9.31 23.76 -13.45
N ASP A 502 -10.21 23.07 -14.15
CA ASP A 502 -11.50 22.63 -13.57
C ASP A 502 -11.31 21.68 -12.38
N ALA A 503 -10.31 20.79 -12.47
CA ALA A 503 -9.97 19.89 -11.37
C ALA A 503 -9.37 20.65 -10.18
N VAL A 504 -8.54 21.67 -10.41
CA VAL A 504 -8.04 22.57 -9.34
C VAL A 504 -9.19 23.36 -8.72
N LYS A 505 -10.07 23.95 -9.54
CA LYS A 505 -11.26 24.68 -9.09
C LYS A 505 -12.17 23.84 -8.20
N LEU A 506 -12.43 22.58 -8.58
CA LEU A 506 -13.19 21.63 -7.75
C LEU A 506 -12.51 21.33 -6.41
N MET A 507 -11.19 21.36 -6.33
CA MET A 507 -10.45 21.15 -5.08
C MET A 507 -10.44 22.39 -4.18
N VAL A 508 -10.39 23.59 -4.77
CA VAL A 508 -10.47 24.86 -4.03
C VAL A 508 -11.91 25.12 -3.57
N GLU A 509 -12.84 25.42 -4.49
CA GLU A 509 -14.23 25.80 -4.19
C GLU A 509 -15.09 24.63 -3.69
N GLY A 510 -14.77 23.42 -4.15
CA GLY A 510 -15.53 22.22 -3.80
C GLY A 510 -15.16 21.67 -2.42
N VAL A 511 -13.87 21.59 -2.09
CA VAL A 511 -13.35 20.91 -0.89
C VAL A 511 -12.80 21.88 0.18
N GLY A 512 -12.45 23.12 -0.19
CA GLY A 512 -11.86 24.10 0.73
C GLY A 512 -10.36 23.90 0.96
N LEU A 513 -9.61 23.50 -0.08
CA LEU A 513 -8.14 23.50 -0.04
C LEU A 513 -7.56 24.84 -0.50
N GLU A 514 -6.45 25.25 0.12
CA GLU A 514 -5.60 26.35 -0.35
C GLU A 514 -5.01 25.99 -1.73
N GLU A 515 -4.82 26.99 -2.61
CA GLU A 515 -4.59 26.73 -4.05
C GLU A 515 -3.28 25.97 -4.33
N GLY A 516 -2.21 26.25 -3.59
CA GLY A 516 -0.94 25.54 -3.69
C GLY A 516 -1.10 24.04 -3.43
N ASN A 517 -1.77 23.71 -2.32
CA ASN A 517 -2.15 22.35 -1.96
C ASN A 517 -3.09 21.69 -2.99
N ALA A 518 -4.11 22.40 -3.48
CA ALA A 518 -5.01 21.92 -4.53
C ALA A 518 -4.26 21.57 -5.82
N ARG A 519 -3.36 22.45 -6.30
CA ARG A 519 -2.52 22.20 -7.48
C ARG A 519 -1.57 21.02 -7.24
N ALA A 520 -0.97 20.88 -6.07
CA ALA A 520 -0.10 19.74 -5.74
C ALA A 520 -0.86 18.40 -5.82
N GLU A 521 -2.05 18.31 -5.21
CA GLU A 521 -2.88 17.12 -5.23
C GLU A 521 -3.41 16.78 -6.64
N VAL A 522 -3.94 17.75 -7.39
CA VAL A 522 -4.40 17.51 -8.78
C VAL A 522 -3.25 17.01 -9.67
N ASN A 523 -2.05 17.56 -9.52
CA ASN A 523 -0.86 16.99 -10.19
C ASN A 523 -0.66 15.51 -9.82
N ARG A 524 -0.70 15.15 -8.53
CA ARG A 524 -0.53 13.75 -8.10
C ARG A 524 -1.61 12.84 -8.71
N PHE A 525 -2.84 13.32 -8.81
CA PHE A 525 -3.98 12.56 -9.35
C PHE A 525 -3.82 12.25 -10.85
N ILE A 526 -3.57 13.26 -11.68
CA ILE A 526 -3.52 13.07 -13.13
C ILE A 526 -2.36 12.16 -13.59
N HIS A 527 -1.28 12.09 -12.80
CA HIS A 527 -0.14 11.21 -13.05
C HIS A 527 -0.35 9.76 -12.58
N SER A 528 -1.41 9.51 -11.80
CA SER A 528 -1.68 8.23 -11.13
C SER A 528 -3.07 7.66 -11.44
N PRO A 529 -3.51 7.54 -12.71
CA PRO A 529 -4.88 7.12 -13.05
C PRO A 529 -5.30 5.84 -12.32
N THR A 530 -6.56 5.82 -11.88
CA THR A 530 -7.23 4.79 -11.05
C THR A 530 -6.80 4.69 -9.58
N GLN A 531 -5.75 5.39 -9.13
CA GLN A 531 -5.38 5.43 -7.69
C GLN A 531 -6.22 6.45 -6.88
N PRO A 532 -6.43 7.71 -7.31
CA PRO A 532 -7.18 8.68 -6.52
C PRO A 532 -8.63 8.27 -6.24
N MET A 533 -9.31 7.63 -7.19
CA MET A 533 -10.70 7.17 -6.97
C MET A 533 -10.81 6.01 -5.98
N SER A 534 -9.73 5.24 -5.80
CA SER A 534 -9.77 3.97 -5.06
C SER A 534 -10.07 4.11 -3.57
N TYR A 535 -9.73 5.26 -2.96
CA TYR A 535 -10.03 5.60 -1.56
C TYR A 535 -11.52 5.47 -1.25
N LEU A 536 -12.36 6.25 -1.94
CA LEU A 536 -13.79 6.28 -1.66
C LEU A 536 -14.47 5.00 -2.16
N ILE A 537 -14.13 4.54 -3.37
CA ILE A 537 -14.80 3.36 -3.94
C ILE A 537 -14.50 2.11 -3.09
N GLY A 538 -13.23 1.92 -2.71
CA GLY A 538 -12.81 0.83 -1.82
C GLY A 538 -13.49 0.87 -0.46
N TYR A 539 -13.57 2.05 0.16
CA TYR A 539 -14.32 2.26 1.40
C TYR A 539 -15.79 1.86 1.27
N LEU A 540 -16.47 2.30 0.21
CA LEU A 540 -17.89 2.01 0.00
C LEU A 540 -18.15 0.52 -0.20
N ASP A 541 -17.24 -0.18 -0.89
CA ASP A 541 -17.35 -1.62 -1.12
C ASP A 541 -17.01 -2.43 0.14
N LEU A 542 -16.02 -2.02 0.95
CA LEU A 542 -15.74 -2.64 2.26
C LEU A 542 -16.88 -2.44 3.26
N MET A 543 -17.46 -1.23 3.33
CA MET A 543 -18.66 -0.98 4.13
C MET A 543 -19.82 -1.87 3.68
N LYS A 544 -20.02 -2.05 2.37
CA LYS A 544 -21.06 -2.98 1.87
C LYS A 544 -20.73 -4.44 2.20
N LEU A 545 -19.48 -4.88 2.06
CA LEU A 545 -19.05 -6.23 2.42
C LEU A 545 -19.32 -6.52 3.90
N ARG A 546 -18.99 -5.59 4.81
CA ARG A 546 -19.33 -5.71 6.25
C ARG A 546 -20.82 -5.88 6.48
N GLU A 547 -21.65 -5.03 5.89
CA GLU A 547 -23.09 -5.05 6.12
C GLU A 547 -23.80 -6.25 5.45
N ASP A 548 -23.28 -6.77 4.34
CA ASP A 548 -23.77 -8.02 3.76
C ASP A 548 -23.32 -9.24 4.59
N TYR A 549 -22.08 -9.26 5.09
CA TYR A 549 -21.56 -10.31 5.96
C TYR A 549 -22.32 -10.35 7.30
N LYS A 550 -22.60 -9.18 7.88
CA LYS A 550 -23.44 -9.04 9.08
C LYS A 550 -24.84 -9.60 8.86
N LYS A 551 -25.49 -9.33 7.73
CA LYS A 551 -26.81 -9.92 7.39
C LYS A 551 -26.72 -11.43 7.21
N MET A 552 -25.65 -11.94 6.60
CA MET A 552 -25.44 -13.38 6.41
C MET A 552 -25.24 -14.12 7.74
N LYS A 553 -24.54 -13.50 8.71
CA LYS A 553 -24.27 -14.08 10.04
C LYS A 553 -25.42 -13.88 11.05
N GLY A 554 -26.28 -12.88 10.84
CA GLY A 554 -27.36 -12.54 11.77
C GLY A 554 -26.81 -12.19 13.16
N ASP A 555 -27.42 -12.78 14.19
CA ASP A 555 -27.01 -12.60 15.60
C ASP A 555 -25.61 -13.17 15.89
N GLY A 556 -25.10 -14.07 15.04
CA GLY A 556 -23.74 -14.60 15.10
C GLY A 556 -22.67 -13.68 14.48
N PHE A 557 -22.98 -12.41 14.20
CA PHE A 557 -22.00 -11.48 13.64
C PHE A 557 -21.01 -10.99 14.71
N ASN A 558 -19.74 -11.38 14.55
CA ASN A 558 -18.61 -10.84 15.30
C ASN A 558 -17.76 -9.91 14.42
N LEU A 559 -17.49 -8.69 14.90
CA LEU A 559 -16.73 -7.68 14.16
C LEU A 559 -15.22 -8.00 14.09
N LYS A 560 -14.67 -8.63 15.13
CA LYS A 560 -13.27 -9.08 15.18
C LYS A 560 -13.01 -10.21 14.19
N GLU A 561 -13.88 -11.22 14.21
CA GLU A 561 -13.83 -12.33 13.23
C GLU A 561 -13.91 -11.82 11.80
N PHE A 562 -14.81 -10.87 11.53
CA PHE A 562 -14.92 -10.22 10.22
C PHE A 562 -13.62 -9.54 9.79
N HIS A 563 -12.97 -8.74 10.65
CA HIS A 563 -11.72 -8.07 10.30
C HIS A 563 -10.53 -9.03 10.16
N ASP A 564 -10.42 -10.01 11.06
CA ASP A 564 -9.33 -10.99 11.03
C ASP A 564 -9.45 -11.90 9.80
N GLU A 565 -10.67 -12.33 9.43
CA GLU A 565 -10.93 -13.05 8.17
C GLU A 565 -10.60 -12.16 6.96
N LEU A 566 -11.07 -10.91 6.93
CA LEU A 566 -10.81 -9.96 5.83
C LEU A 566 -9.30 -9.75 5.60
N LEU A 567 -8.54 -9.52 6.67
CA LEU A 567 -7.09 -9.28 6.62
C LEU A 567 -6.30 -10.57 6.34
N SER A 568 -6.87 -11.76 6.60
CA SER A 568 -6.26 -13.05 6.26
C SER A 568 -6.09 -13.29 4.75
N TYR A 569 -6.78 -12.52 3.91
CA TYR A 569 -6.59 -12.54 2.46
C TYR A 569 -5.63 -11.45 1.95
N GLY A 570 -5.11 -10.58 2.82
CA GLY A 570 -4.25 -9.47 2.43
C GLY A 570 -4.93 -8.47 1.48
N SER A 571 -4.12 -7.69 0.75
CA SER A 571 -4.60 -6.51 0.00
C SER A 571 -5.09 -6.82 -1.42
N VAL A 572 -6.11 -7.67 -1.51
CA VAL A 572 -6.67 -8.22 -2.77
C VAL A 572 -7.93 -7.48 -3.24
N PRO A 573 -8.37 -7.66 -4.50
CA PRO A 573 -9.62 -7.09 -4.99
C PRO A 573 -10.84 -7.50 -4.15
N ILE A 574 -11.67 -6.52 -3.82
CA ILE A 574 -12.83 -6.71 -2.92
C ILE A 574 -13.86 -7.69 -3.51
N ILE A 575 -13.94 -7.80 -4.84
CA ILE A 575 -14.74 -8.84 -5.52
C ILE A 575 -14.31 -10.28 -5.15
N LEU A 576 -13.03 -10.53 -4.93
CA LEU A 576 -12.55 -11.84 -4.48
C LEU A 576 -12.90 -12.09 -3.00
N LEU A 577 -12.76 -11.06 -2.16
CA LEU A 577 -13.14 -11.11 -0.74
C LEU A 577 -14.63 -11.44 -0.57
N ARG A 578 -15.51 -10.84 -1.39
CA ARG A 578 -16.92 -11.22 -1.44
C ARG A 578 -17.14 -12.68 -1.84
N GLY A 579 -16.40 -13.14 -2.86
CA GLY A 579 -16.49 -14.53 -3.33
C GLY A 579 -16.28 -15.55 -2.22
N VAL A 580 -15.29 -15.32 -1.36
CA VAL A 580 -14.95 -16.20 -0.23
C VAL A 580 -15.80 -15.93 1.01
N MET A 581 -15.82 -14.69 1.51
CA MET A 581 -16.47 -14.33 2.79
C MET A 581 -18.00 -14.40 2.76
N LEU A 582 -18.63 -14.33 1.59
CA LEU A 582 -20.10 -14.40 1.43
C LEU A 582 -20.56 -15.66 0.68
N GLY A 583 -19.64 -16.59 0.36
CA GLY A 583 -19.94 -17.76 -0.46
C GLY A 583 -20.33 -17.43 -1.91
N GLU A 584 -20.06 -16.22 -2.40
CA GLU A 584 -20.43 -15.76 -3.75
C GLU A 584 -19.49 -16.29 -4.87
N ARG A 585 -18.65 -17.31 -4.62
CA ARG A 585 -17.60 -17.77 -5.57
C ARG A 585 -18.12 -18.02 -6.99
N ASP A 586 -19.20 -18.79 -7.18
CA ASP A 586 -19.77 -19.08 -8.51
C ASP A 586 -20.21 -17.80 -9.25
N LYS A 587 -20.80 -16.84 -8.52
CA LYS A 587 -21.18 -15.53 -9.07
C LYS A 587 -19.94 -14.76 -9.52
N VAL A 588 -18.90 -14.72 -8.69
CA VAL A 588 -17.63 -14.05 -9.02
C VAL A 588 -16.95 -14.73 -10.22
N ASP A 589 -16.95 -16.07 -10.29
CA ASP A 589 -16.41 -16.84 -11.41
C ASP A 589 -17.04 -16.43 -12.76
N THR A 590 -18.37 -16.24 -12.82
CA THR A 590 -19.02 -15.77 -14.06
C THR A 590 -18.62 -14.35 -14.45
N VAL A 591 -18.43 -13.44 -13.49
CA VAL A 591 -17.97 -12.06 -13.74
C VAL A 591 -16.53 -12.05 -14.22
N LEU A 592 -15.65 -12.86 -13.61
CA LEU A 592 -14.24 -12.98 -14.00
C LEU A 592 -14.05 -13.73 -15.33
N ALA A 593 -15.00 -14.58 -15.71
CA ALA A 593 -15.09 -15.17 -17.06
C ALA A 593 -15.58 -14.16 -18.12
N GLY A 594 -16.24 -13.07 -17.70
CA GLY A 594 -16.82 -12.06 -18.60
C GLY A 594 -18.22 -12.41 -19.11
N SER A 595 -18.87 -13.44 -18.56
CA SER A 595 -20.23 -13.88 -18.90
C SER A 595 -21.29 -13.44 -17.88
N GLY A 596 -20.88 -13.00 -16.69
CA GLY A 596 -21.75 -12.57 -15.59
C GLY A 596 -21.82 -11.04 -15.40
N SER A 597 -22.89 -10.59 -14.76
CA SER A 597 -23.06 -9.19 -14.34
C SER A 597 -22.42 -8.93 -12.98
N SER A 598 -21.70 -7.80 -12.85
CA SER A 598 -21.16 -7.34 -11.57
C SER A 598 -22.22 -6.72 -10.62
N ALA A 599 -23.49 -6.74 -11.00
CA ALA A 599 -24.58 -6.20 -10.20
C ALA A 599 -24.70 -6.87 -8.82
N GLY A 600 -24.89 -6.05 -7.78
CA GLY A 600 -25.04 -6.49 -6.39
C GLY A 600 -23.75 -6.97 -5.71
N ILE A 601 -22.66 -7.24 -6.45
CA ILE A 601 -21.31 -7.44 -5.88
C ILE A 601 -20.85 -6.11 -5.27
N TYR A 602 -20.92 -5.05 -6.06
CA TYR A 602 -20.50 -3.72 -5.66
C TYR A 602 -21.61 -2.88 -5.04
N THR A 603 -21.24 -1.78 -4.39
CA THR A 603 -22.21 -0.79 -3.91
C THR A 603 -22.88 -0.11 -5.11
N PRO A 604 -24.23 -0.20 -5.25
CA PRO A 604 -24.94 0.42 -6.36
C PRO A 604 -24.90 1.95 -6.31
N ALA A 605 -24.86 2.60 -7.47
CA ALA A 605 -25.09 4.04 -7.55
C ALA A 605 -26.51 4.43 -7.07
N GLY A 606 -26.66 5.61 -6.47
CA GLY A 606 -27.95 6.15 -6.02
C GLY A 606 -28.43 5.74 -4.63
N ARG A 607 -27.56 5.20 -3.76
CA ARG A 607 -27.85 5.09 -2.32
C ARG A 607 -26.93 6.01 -1.53
N ASP A 608 -27.47 6.76 -0.57
CA ASP A 608 -26.67 7.33 0.51
C ASP A 608 -26.02 6.17 1.29
N TRP A 609 -24.73 5.97 1.08
CA TRP A 609 -23.98 4.84 1.63
C TRP A 609 -22.60 5.26 2.20
N PRO A 610 -22.26 4.87 3.44
CA PRO A 610 -23.21 4.42 4.45
C PRO A 610 -24.32 5.48 4.64
N PRO A 611 -25.56 5.08 4.98
CA PRO A 611 -26.56 6.05 5.40
C PRO A 611 -25.97 6.86 6.55
N SER A 612 -26.35 8.14 6.65
CA SER A 612 -25.90 9.02 7.73
C SER A 612 -26.48 8.55 9.07
N ALA A 613 -25.83 7.55 9.67
CA ALA A 613 -26.05 7.06 11.03
C ALA A 613 -25.54 8.09 12.07
N ILE A 614 -25.95 9.35 11.89
CA ILE A 614 -25.89 10.42 12.89
C ILE A 614 -27.32 10.92 13.10
N SER A 615 -28.18 10.01 13.54
CA SER A 615 -28.86 10.29 14.80
C SER A 615 -27.90 9.88 15.91
N LEU A 616 -27.45 10.84 16.73
CA LEU A 616 -27.04 10.55 18.10
C LEU A 616 -28.27 10.02 18.84
N ARG A 617 -28.63 8.74 18.63
CA ARG A 617 -29.53 8.06 19.55
C ARG A 617 -28.80 8.07 20.88
N ARG A 618 -29.41 8.69 21.88
CA ARG A 618 -29.01 8.52 23.28
C ARG A 618 -29.08 7.02 23.56
N SER A 619 -27.94 6.35 23.61
CA SER A 619 -27.85 4.93 23.92
C SER A 619 -28.10 4.73 25.42
N SER A 620 -29.36 4.83 25.83
CA SER A 620 -29.86 4.26 27.09
C SER A 620 -30.06 2.74 26.98
N GLU A 621 -29.89 2.16 25.80
CA GLU A 621 -29.82 0.72 25.57
C GLU A 621 -28.44 0.23 26.01
N ARG A 622 -28.40 -0.46 27.16
CA ARG A 622 -27.24 -1.23 27.60
C ARG A 622 -26.95 -2.30 26.54
N SER A 623 -25.77 -2.28 25.95
CA SER A 623 -25.27 -3.45 25.22
C SER A 623 -25.10 -4.60 26.21
N HIS A 624 -25.74 -5.73 25.93
CA HIS A 624 -25.49 -6.99 26.63
C HIS A 624 -24.12 -7.54 26.22
N LEU A 625 -23.06 -6.98 26.81
CA LEU A 625 -21.76 -7.64 26.91
C LEU A 625 -21.84 -8.60 28.10
N ASN A 626 -21.92 -9.90 27.81
CA ASN A 626 -21.84 -10.95 28.83
C ASN A 626 -20.42 -11.00 29.39
N LEU A 627 -20.19 -10.27 30.49
CA LEU A 627 -19.08 -10.51 31.41
C LEU A 627 -19.55 -11.51 32.48
N PRO A 628 -18.67 -12.38 33.01
CA PRO A 628 -19.04 -13.30 34.08
C PRO A 628 -19.45 -12.52 35.33
N GLN A 629 -20.64 -12.80 35.87
CA GLN A 629 -21.04 -12.26 37.18
C GLN A 629 -20.49 -13.15 38.28
N ASP A 630 -19.52 -12.64 39.05
CA ASP A 630 -19.21 -13.19 40.36
C ASP A 630 -20.35 -12.86 41.34
N ASN A 631 -20.99 -13.90 41.86
CA ASN A 631 -22.03 -13.77 42.88
C ASN A 631 -21.40 -13.68 44.26
N SER A 632 -21.42 -12.49 44.86
CA SER A 632 -21.51 -12.37 46.32
C SER A 632 -22.42 -11.20 46.70
N ALA A 633 -23.37 -11.48 47.59
CA ALA A 633 -24.40 -10.53 47.99
C ALA A 633 -24.02 -9.85 49.31
N ALA A 634 -24.30 -8.56 49.42
CA ALA A 634 -24.63 -7.91 50.69
C ALA A 634 -25.47 -6.66 50.45
N SER A 635 -26.56 -6.55 51.20
CA SER A 635 -27.52 -5.45 51.17
C SER A 635 -27.11 -4.29 52.09
N SER A 636 -27.31 -3.06 51.65
CA SER A 636 -28.00 -2.00 52.44
C SER A 636 -28.01 -0.69 51.66
N GLY A 637 -29.19 -0.07 51.49
CA GLY A 637 -29.26 1.34 51.07
C GLY A 637 -29.23 2.27 52.27
N ILE A 638 -28.88 3.54 52.04
CA ILE A 638 -29.39 4.72 52.76
C ILE A 638 -29.10 5.97 51.91
N SER A 639 -29.92 7.00 52.10
CA SER A 639 -29.97 8.21 51.28
C SER A 639 -29.11 9.36 51.84
N SER A 640 -28.67 10.23 50.93
CA SER A 640 -28.52 11.70 51.07
C SER A 640 -27.48 12.35 52.00
N ALA A 641 -27.08 13.54 51.54
CA ALA A 641 -26.58 14.73 52.27
C ALA A 641 -25.07 14.86 52.58
N LEU A 642 -24.42 15.68 51.75
CA LEU A 642 -23.69 16.91 52.12
C LEU A 642 -23.25 17.08 53.60
N ILE A 643 -21.95 17.31 53.80
CA ILE A 643 -21.41 18.33 54.71
C ILE A 643 -20.00 18.75 54.21
N ASN A 644 -19.71 20.05 54.24
CA ASN A 644 -18.38 20.61 54.00
C ASN A 644 -17.52 20.49 55.26
N TYR A 645 -16.21 20.25 55.12
CA TYR A 645 -15.25 20.77 56.10
C TYR A 645 -13.93 21.22 55.46
N ARG A 646 -13.42 22.35 55.92
CA ARG A 646 -12.14 22.96 55.49
C ARG A 646 -11.02 22.55 56.44
N GLY A 647 -9.81 22.43 55.88
CA GLY A 647 -8.59 22.96 56.50
C GLY A 647 -7.62 21.93 57.12
N GLY A 648 -6.34 22.32 57.13
CA GLY A 648 -5.39 21.84 58.13
C GLY A 648 -4.30 20.86 57.66
N SER A 649 -3.30 21.38 56.96
CA SER A 649 -1.87 21.11 57.15
C SER A 649 -1.44 19.93 58.08
N THR A 650 -0.65 18.98 57.57
CA THR A 650 0.78 18.80 57.93
C THR A 650 1.38 17.54 57.28
N VAL A 651 2.71 17.56 57.06
CA VAL A 651 3.52 16.42 56.60
C VAL A 651 4.47 16.03 57.73
N PRO A 652 4.66 14.72 57.98
CA PRO A 652 6.04 14.24 58.13
C PRO A 652 6.37 13.06 57.21
N ARG A 653 7.65 12.94 56.85
CA ARG A 653 8.21 11.80 56.09
C ARG A 653 8.48 10.60 57.02
N ALA A 654 8.37 9.39 56.46
CA ALA A 654 9.46 8.39 56.33
C ALA A 654 9.14 6.95 56.80
N ARG A 655 9.71 6.00 56.05
CA ARG A 655 9.95 4.56 56.36
C ARG A 655 8.74 3.63 56.47
N ALA A 656 8.40 3.00 55.35
CA ALA A 656 7.86 1.65 55.34
C ALA A 656 9.02 0.63 55.21
N VAL A 657 9.03 -0.38 56.07
CA VAL A 657 9.98 -1.52 56.04
C VAL A 657 9.32 -2.67 55.26
N SER A 658 10.11 -3.40 54.48
CA SER A 658 9.65 -4.57 53.72
C SER A 658 9.76 -5.86 54.53
N LEU A 659 8.70 -6.66 54.58
CA LEU A 659 8.63 -8.04 55.08
C LEU A 659 7.57 -8.75 54.22
N CYS A 660 7.89 -9.76 53.41
CA CYS A 660 7.82 -11.22 53.68
C CYS A 660 7.96 -11.93 52.30
N LEU A 661 8.36 -13.19 52.13
CA LEU A 661 8.81 -14.29 53.00
C LEU A 661 9.65 -15.31 52.18
N ARG A 662 10.26 -16.30 52.85
CA ARG A 662 11.09 -17.39 52.26
C ARG A 662 10.20 -18.48 51.62
N GLY A 663 10.57 -19.10 50.49
CA GLY A 663 11.23 -20.43 50.43
C GLY A 663 10.39 -21.45 49.62
N ILE A 664 10.83 -22.64 49.16
CA ILE A 664 12.14 -23.35 49.11
C ILE A 664 12.15 -24.29 47.85
N CYS A 665 13.31 -24.91 47.55
CA CYS A 665 13.65 -25.90 46.49
C CYS A 665 12.76 -27.19 46.36
N PRO A 666 12.88 -28.04 45.28
CA PRO A 666 14.15 -28.46 44.65
C PRO A 666 14.25 -28.56 43.11
N SER A 667 15.49 -28.88 42.70
CA SER A 667 16.15 -28.98 41.39
C SER A 667 15.77 -30.14 40.45
N GLY A 668 16.07 -29.99 39.14
CA GLY A 668 16.36 -31.13 38.24
C GLY A 668 16.39 -30.82 36.73
N PHE A 669 17.60 -30.63 36.15
CA PHE A 669 18.08 -30.77 34.74
C PHE A 669 17.09 -30.87 33.54
N ALA A 670 17.42 -30.43 32.32
CA ALA A 670 18.38 -29.46 31.74
C ALA A 670 18.08 -29.38 30.22
N PHE A 671 18.17 -28.19 29.61
CA PHE A 671 18.06 -28.02 28.14
C PHE A 671 19.32 -27.34 27.60
N LEU A 672 19.77 -27.76 26.42
CA LEU A 672 20.95 -27.23 25.75
C LEU A 672 20.58 -26.81 24.32
N ALA A 673 20.49 -25.50 24.10
CA ALA A 673 20.35 -24.87 22.79
C ALA A 673 21.35 -23.72 22.72
N LEU A 674 22.17 -23.69 21.68
CA LEU A 674 23.21 -22.68 21.47
C LEU A 674 22.74 -21.67 20.42
N ASP A 675 22.50 -20.44 20.88
CA ASP A 675 22.38 -19.26 20.03
C ASP A 675 23.74 -18.56 19.91
N LEU A 676 24.05 -18.03 18.72
CA LEU A 676 25.13 -17.08 18.52
C LEU A 676 24.68 -15.96 17.57
N HIS A 677 24.61 -14.75 18.11
CA HIS A 677 24.32 -13.51 17.39
C HIS A 677 25.38 -12.45 17.75
N ALA A 678 26.01 -11.85 16.74
CA ALA A 678 26.78 -10.61 16.82
C ALA A 678 26.60 -9.90 15.45
N ILE A 679 25.90 -8.77 15.34
CA ILE A 679 26.20 -7.41 15.85
C ILE A 679 27.52 -6.86 15.31
N SER A 680 27.41 -5.92 14.36
CA SER A 680 28.25 -4.72 14.36
C SER A 680 27.47 -3.53 13.76
N SER A 681 27.31 -2.48 14.57
CA SER A 681 26.67 -1.22 14.19
C SER A 681 27.74 -0.15 14.12
N SER A 682 27.83 0.61 13.02
CA SER A 682 28.77 1.73 12.90
C SER A 682 28.14 3.05 13.34
N ALA A 683 28.80 3.75 14.26
CA ALA A 683 28.45 5.10 14.70
C ALA A 683 29.69 6.02 14.66
N VAL A 684 29.44 7.33 14.58
CA VAL A 684 30.40 8.36 14.15
C VAL A 684 31.01 9.13 15.34
N CYS A 685 32.28 9.52 15.24
CA CYS A 685 32.82 10.73 15.90
C CYS A 685 34.03 11.33 15.14
N PRO A 686 34.41 12.62 15.34
CA PRO A 686 35.11 13.40 14.31
C PRO A 686 36.53 13.93 14.66
N ALA A 687 37.28 14.23 13.59
CA ALA A 687 38.27 15.31 13.39
C ALA A 687 39.50 15.48 14.33
N ARG A 688 40.70 15.39 13.74
CA ARG A 688 41.74 16.46 13.77
C ARG A 688 42.83 16.26 12.70
N HIS A 689 43.40 17.36 12.20
CA HIS A 689 44.55 17.38 11.28
C HIS A 689 45.87 17.08 12.00
N VAL A 690 46.77 16.31 11.38
CA VAL A 690 48.23 16.59 11.30
C VAL A 690 48.77 16.08 9.95
N SER A 691 49.74 16.78 9.38
CA SER A 691 50.47 16.49 8.13
C SER A 691 51.61 15.47 8.31
N GLY A 692 51.94 14.70 7.27
CA GLY A 692 53.19 13.92 7.22
C GLY A 692 53.37 13.15 5.91
N ALA A 693 54.39 13.49 5.13
CA ALA A 693 54.78 12.73 3.94
C ALA A 693 55.75 11.59 4.33
N GLY A 694 55.69 10.47 3.61
CA GLY A 694 56.59 9.33 3.83
C GLY A 694 56.47 8.27 2.73
N PHE A 695 57.35 8.35 1.73
CA PHE A 695 57.57 7.25 0.78
C PHE A 695 58.29 6.10 1.48
N TYR A 696 57.84 4.86 1.29
CA TYR A 696 58.72 3.69 1.16
C TYR A 696 58.05 2.64 0.27
N SER A 697 58.76 2.22 -0.78
CA SER A 697 58.48 0.99 -1.52
C SER A 697 59.20 -0.18 -0.84
N VAL A 698 58.75 -1.43 -1.08
CA VAL A 698 59.59 -2.57 -1.54
C VAL A 698 58.79 -3.89 -1.62
N THR A 699 58.77 -4.42 -2.84
CA THR A 699 58.63 -5.82 -3.33
C THR A 699 57.55 -6.82 -2.86
N MET A 700 57.05 -7.51 -3.89
CA MET A 700 56.34 -8.80 -3.91
C MET A 700 56.93 -9.93 -3.02
N SER A 701 56.07 -10.89 -2.68
CA SER A 701 56.40 -12.30 -2.94
C SER A 701 55.18 -13.06 -3.46
N HIS A 702 55.34 -13.79 -4.58
CA HIS A 702 54.39 -14.80 -5.03
C HIS A 702 54.72 -16.14 -4.34
N ARG A 703 53.70 -16.92 -4.00
CA ARG A 703 53.83 -18.38 -3.93
C ARG A 703 52.66 -19.05 -4.64
N HIS A 704 52.99 -19.89 -5.61
CA HIS A 704 52.06 -20.86 -6.18
C HIS A 704 51.72 -21.94 -5.14
N PHE A 705 50.53 -22.52 -5.28
CA PHE A 705 50.32 -23.93 -4.96
C PHE A 705 49.66 -24.60 -6.17
N SER A 706 50.18 -25.76 -6.55
CA SER A 706 49.78 -26.53 -7.72
C SER A 706 49.71 -28.01 -7.36
N SER A 707 48.50 -28.56 -7.39
CA SER A 707 48.18 -29.97 -7.68
C SER A 707 46.65 -30.08 -7.75
#